data_AF-A0A6I0VB15-F1
#
_entry.id   AF-A0A6I0VB15-F1
#
_cell.length_a   1.000
_cell.length_b   1.000
_cell.length_c   1.000
_cell.angle_alpha   90.00
_cell.angle_beta   90.00
_cell.angle_gamma   90.00
#
_symmetry.space_group_name_H-M   'P 1'
#
loop_
_entity.id
_entity.type
_entity.pdbx_description
1 polymer ?
#
loop_
_entity_poly.entity_id
_entity_poly.type
_entity_poly.pdbx_seq_one_letter_code
_entity_poly.pdbx_strand_id
1 'polypeptide(L)'
;MISDNIRGTAAVAALASLAMLASAGVASAAVIGTPIAVDKTNTFTTDETVDLLGGDLGEAANFGLVGFDSIRLNAHTNSNIATAHAYVGAAFGNHAAGVDEPEVSYLGKVDGSINVSLPADSRIVFGASTDIGQTDNGNSWTVDGGKLEMQTGGSLPKSERVLRDSKVKYLDLKAMERSMTALSAKWAKTAPANASHDFSDMNRRHITADGDEAHLDIDAAELQGNRVTAALGERTRLVVNVDAEGADDITLPQLDVDGINHAEYAHWTDKGVIYNLTDSKSEDGQYHGRVGTAGATSSVILAPEADVDASQNVEGQIIARNVVIGGEFHRNSVNVPITRHVEVRLDGQDKTETTPFVAPQPAREHYRFVVWTTNPDGTGDSYKPGDTVSDVAKGTTLYPQWEARHVLRYDVNGGDGEYGDSDLPADVTDTVPSRDGYEFSGWTIDGDNVESGDSVEDNGSDVTAVAQWTPVRQDVTPTKPDTPKNDTDKPSGTDVPSKDDSGKTDNGSDDSGKTDTDKPSEDDSGKTDTDKPSGTDTPSKDDGKDGNGSNDSGKTDTDKPSGIDTNVPSKDDSGKTDTDKPSDANTPKGQSDATPKAESPKDGLASTGVAVAAVAVAVVALAAGAIALAILGKRK
;
A
#
# COMPACT_ATOMS: atom_id res chain seq x y z
N MET A 1 20.79 -25.23 58.93
CA MET A 1 21.29 -25.06 57.55
C MET A 1 20.92 -26.29 56.72
N ILE A 2 19.63 -26.45 56.39
CA ILE A 2 19.13 -27.55 55.51
C ILE A 2 18.05 -27.01 54.54
N SER A 3 17.24 -26.05 54.99
CA SER A 3 16.08 -25.49 54.27
C SER A 3 16.42 -24.84 52.91
N ASP A 4 17.51 -24.08 52.82
CA ASP A 4 17.79 -23.22 51.66
C ASP A 4 18.27 -24.02 50.43
N ASN A 5 18.92 -25.17 50.67
CA ASN A 5 19.52 -26.00 49.63
C ASN A 5 18.47 -26.71 48.75
N ILE A 6 17.23 -26.83 49.25
CA ILE A 6 16.09 -27.46 48.54
C ILE A 6 15.47 -26.47 47.54
N ARG A 7 15.43 -25.17 47.85
CA ARG A 7 14.92 -24.14 46.91
C ARG A 7 15.85 -23.96 45.71
N GLY A 8 17.17 -23.99 45.93
CA GLY A 8 18.15 -23.95 44.83
C GLY A 8 18.04 -25.16 43.90
N THR A 9 17.92 -26.38 44.44
CA THR A 9 17.77 -27.60 43.62
C THR A 9 16.43 -27.68 42.90
N ALA A 10 15.33 -27.21 43.49
CA ALA A 10 14.04 -27.11 42.81
C ALA A 10 14.07 -26.13 41.62
N ALA A 11 14.69 -24.96 41.78
CA ALA A 11 14.84 -23.98 40.70
C ALA A 11 15.73 -24.50 39.56
N VAL A 12 16.86 -25.14 39.90
CA VAL A 12 17.74 -25.76 38.89
C VAL A 12 17.07 -26.95 38.21
N ALA A 13 16.25 -27.75 38.91
CA ALA A 13 15.46 -28.82 38.29
C ALA A 13 14.38 -28.27 37.34
N ALA A 14 13.71 -27.16 37.71
CA ALA A 14 12.74 -26.50 36.84
C ALA A 14 13.41 -25.94 35.57
N LEU A 15 14.52 -25.21 35.72
CA LEU A 15 15.33 -24.74 34.59
C LEU A 15 15.90 -25.89 33.74
N ALA A 16 16.33 -26.99 34.36
CA ALA A 16 16.75 -28.18 33.63
C ALA A 16 15.59 -28.84 32.88
N SER A 17 14.36 -28.86 33.44
CA SER A 17 13.19 -29.38 32.72
C SER A 17 12.73 -28.46 31.59
N LEU A 18 12.90 -27.14 31.72
CA LEU A 18 12.60 -26.17 30.66
C LEU A 18 13.66 -26.23 29.54
N ALA A 19 14.94 -26.37 29.90
CA ALA A 19 16.03 -26.61 28.97
C ALA A 19 15.94 -28.01 28.31
N MET A 20 15.47 -29.03 29.03
CA MET A 20 15.13 -30.35 28.48
C MET A 20 13.88 -30.31 27.61
N LEU A 21 12.94 -29.38 27.80
CA LEU A 21 11.84 -29.18 26.86
C LEU A 21 12.33 -28.46 25.59
N ALA A 22 13.30 -27.55 25.72
CA ALA A 22 13.97 -26.89 24.58
C ALA A 22 14.99 -27.78 23.84
N SER A 23 15.56 -28.81 24.49
CA SER A 23 16.53 -29.75 23.89
C SER A 23 15.99 -31.17 23.66
N ALA A 24 14.79 -31.48 24.18
CA ALA A 24 13.87 -32.43 23.59
C ALA A 24 13.04 -31.80 22.45
N GLY A 25 13.51 -30.67 21.92
CA GLY A 25 13.70 -30.53 20.47
C GLY A 25 14.56 -31.67 19.92
N VAL A 26 14.01 -32.90 19.98
CA VAL A 26 14.41 -34.05 19.17
C VAL A 26 14.53 -33.58 17.73
N ALA A 27 15.41 -34.19 16.93
CA ALA A 27 15.57 -33.92 15.51
C ALA A 27 14.24 -34.16 14.75
N SER A 28 13.39 -33.14 14.78
CA SER A 28 12.13 -33.05 14.08
C SER A 28 12.45 -32.80 12.62
N ALA A 29 11.70 -33.43 11.73
CA ALA A 29 11.62 -32.94 10.37
C ALA A 29 11.14 -31.47 10.41
N ALA A 30 11.54 -30.64 9.45
CA ALA A 30 11.39 -29.19 9.52
C ALA A 30 9.93 -28.80 9.30
N VAL A 31 9.14 -28.83 10.37
CA VAL A 31 7.71 -28.51 10.35
C VAL A 31 7.53 -27.05 9.96
N ILE A 32 6.95 -26.83 8.79
CA ILE A 32 6.78 -25.51 8.14
C ILE A 32 5.79 -24.56 8.84
N GLY A 33 5.30 -24.90 10.04
CA GLY A 33 4.41 -24.04 10.83
C GLY A 33 3.02 -23.85 10.22
N THR A 34 2.33 -22.79 10.65
CA THR A 34 1.05 -22.35 10.07
C THR A 34 1.30 -21.24 9.05
N PRO A 35 0.48 -21.11 7.98
CA PRO A 35 0.61 -20.00 7.04
C PRO A 35 0.56 -18.65 7.75
N ILE A 36 1.38 -17.70 7.30
CA ILE A 36 1.39 -16.35 7.86
C ILE A 36 0.05 -15.68 7.54
N ALA A 37 -0.68 -15.26 8.57
CA ALA A 37 -1.89 -14.46 8.37
C ALA A 37 -1.51 -13.04 7.95
N VAL A 38 -2.18 -12.52 6.92
CA VAL A 38 -1.99 -11.13 6.47
C VAL A 38 -2.65 -10.16 7.44
N ASP A 39 -1.93 -9.12 7.83
CA ASP A 39 -2.41 -7.94 8.56
C ASP A 39 -1.86 -6.65 7.92
N LYS A 40 -1.87 -5.52 8.64
CA LYS A 40 -1.46 -4.20 8.11
C LYS A 40 0.05 -4.01 7.96
N THR A 41 0.86 -4.97 8.40
CA THR A 41 2.33 -4.89 8.43
C THR A 41 3.00 -5.79 7.39
N ASN A 42 2.22 -6.63 6.71
CA ASN A 42 2.69 -7.56 5.67
C ASN A 42 1.72 -7.61 4.48
N THR A 43 1.08 -6.49 4.16
CA THR A 43 0.44 -6.25 2.84
C THR A 43 1.48 -6.07 1.75
N PHE A 44 1.08 -6.18 0.48
CA PHE A 44 1.95 -6.04 -0.70
C PHE A 44 2.79 -4.74 -0.69
N THR A 45 2.18 -3.59 -0.41
CA THR A 45 2.86 -2.28 -0.34
C THR A 45 3.78 -2.10 0.88
N THR A 46 3.80 -3.07 1.78
CA THR A 46 4.67 -3.13 2.98
C THR A 46 5.62 -4.33 2.95
N ASP A 47 5.64 -5.10 1.86
CA ASP A 47 6.41 -6.34 1.79
C ASP A 47 7.83 -6.09 1.29
N GLU A 48 8.82 -6.23 2.18
CA GLU A 48 10.25 -6.07 1.87
C GLU A 48 10.78 -7.07 0.83
N THR A 49 10.04 -8.15 0.49
CA THR A 49 10.40 -9.04 -0.63
C THR A 49 9.86 -8.56 -1.99
N VAL A 50 9.15 -7.44 -2.03
CA VAL A 50 8.71 -6.77 -3.26
C VAL A 50 9.59 -5.54 -3.47
N ASP A 51 10.56 -5.63 -4.38
CA ASP A 51 11.10 -4.42 -5.00
C ASP A 51 9.98 -3.77 -5.81
N LEU A 52 9.32 -2.76 -5.23
CA LEU A 52 8.18 -2.06 -5.82
C LEU A 52 8.64 -1.25 -7.05
N LEU A 53 8.66 -1.91 -8.20
CA LEU A 53 9.14 -1.37 -9.48
C LEU A 53 8.11 -0.39 -10.06
N GLY A 54 8.15 0.82 -9.50
CA GLY A 54 7.18 1.88 -9.72
C GLY A 54 7.30 2.60 -11.06
N GLY A 55 6.14 2.86 -11.65
CA GLY A 55 5.91 3.63 -12.85
C GLY A 55 4.41 3.77 -13.08
N ASP A 56 3.98 4.16 -14.28
CA ASP A 56 2.53 4.24 -14.61
C ASP A 56 1.75 2.96 -14.28
N LEU A 57 2.35 1.79 -14.49
CA LEU A 57 1.75 0.47 -14.22
C LEU A 57 1.59 0.15 -12.72
N GLY A 58 2.11 0.99 -11.81
CA GLY A 58 1.90 0.88 -10.36
C GLY A 58 2.21 -0.50 -9.79
N GLU A 59 1.30 -1.05 -8.98
CA GLU A 59 1.42 -2.39 -8.41
C GLU A 59 1.49 -3.50 -9.46
N ALA A 60 0.87 -3.32 -10.64
CA ALA A 60 0.77 -4.36 -11.67
C ALA A 60 2.13 -4.69 -12.31
N ALA A 61 3.05 -3.72 -12.39
CA ALA A 61 4.41 -3.89 -12.92
C ALA A 61 5.19 -5.07 -12.27
N ASN A 62 4.86 -5.38 -11.02
CA ASN A 62 5.55 -6.38 -10.22
C ASN A 62 5.16 -7.82 -10.57
N PHE A 63 4.15 -8.03 -11.42
CA PHE A 63 3.68 -9.36 -11.86
C PHE A 63 3.75 -9.51 -13.38
N GLY A 64 4.26 -10.64 -13.89
CA GLY A 64 4.22 -10.92 -15.33
C GLY A 64 2.80 -11.14 -15.86
N LEU A 65 1.93 -11.76 -15.05
CA LEU A 65 0.51 -11.94 -15.36
C LEU A 65 -0.39 -11.36 -14.27
N VAL A 66 -1.30 -10.46 -14.67
CA VAL A 66 -2.41 -9.98 -13.86
C VAL A 66 -3.72 -10.33 -14.55
N GLY A 67 -4.57 -11.11 -13.89
CA GLY A 67 -5.92 -11.46 -14.34
C GLY A 67 -6.92 -11.14 -13.24
N PHE A 68 -7.62 -10.00 -13.34
CA PHE A 68 -8.41 -9.46 -12.23
C PHE A 68 -9.51 -10.42 -11.76
N ASP A 69 -10.25 -11.04 -12.68
CA ASP A 69 -11.15 -12.16 -12.40
C ASP A 69 -10.41 -13.50 -12.37
N SER A 70 -9.69 -13.87 -13.45
CA SER A 70 -9.03 -15.18 -13.52
C SER A 70 -7.77 -15.26 -14.39
N ILE A 71 -6.91 -16.23 -14.06
CA ILE A 71 -5.78 -16.69 -14.91
C ILE A 71 -5.91 -18.20 -15.11
N ARG A 72 -5.75 -18.69 -16.34
CA ARG A 72 -5.66 -20.12 -16.68
C ARG A 72 -4.33 -20.45 -17.34
N LEU A 73 -3.54 -21.28 -16.67
CA LEU A 73 -2.22 -21.70 -17.12
C LEU A 73 -2.28 -23.11 -17.74
N ASN A 74 -2.25 -23.21 -19.07
CA ASN A 74 -2.20 -24.49 -19.78
C ASN A 74 -0.78 -24.86 -20.26
N ALA A 75 0.15 -23.89 -20.24
CA ALA A 75 1.54 -24.04 -20.67
C ALA A 75 2.50 -23.36 -19.66
N HIS A 76 3.80 -23.61 -19.81
CA HIS A 76 4.83 -23.14 -18.87
C HIS A 76 4.88 -21.61 -18.79
N THR A 77 4.99 -21.09 -17.57
CA THR A 77 4.92 -19.65 -17.26
C THR A 77 6.11 -19.22 -16.40
N ASN A 78 7.18 -18.75 -17.02
CA ASN A 78 8.43 -18.31 -16.38
C ASN A 78 8.27 -16.92 -15.73
N SER A 79 7.33 -16.82 -14.78
CA SER A 79 6.97 -15.60 -14.04
C SER A 79 6.01 -15.85 -12.87
N ASN A 80 5.92 -14.87 -11.97
CA ASN A 80 4.87 -14.73 -10.97
C ASN A 80 3.52 -14.24 -11.53
N ILE A 81 2.45 -14.43 -10.74
CA ILE A 81 1.06 -14.14 -11.13
C ILE A 81 0.26 -13.43 -10.04
N ALA A 82 -0.73 -12.61 -10.40
CA ALA A 82 -1.73 -12.03 -9.51
C ALA A 82 -3.15 -12.21 -10.06
N THR A 83 -4.04 -12.86 -9.29
CA THR A 83 -5.43 -13.08 -9.72
C THR A 83 -6.40 -13.39 -8.58
N ALA A 84 -7.69 -13.09 -8.79
CA ALA A 84 -8.75 -13.54 -7.90
C ALA A 84 -8.99 -15.06 -8.01
N HIS A 85 -8.75 -15.69 -9.17
CA HIS A 85 -8.93 -17.14 -9.37
C HIS A 85 -7.92 -17.72 -10.37
N ALA A 86 -6.96 -18.51 -9.86
CA ALA A 86 -6.00 -19.26 -10.69
C ALA A 86 -6.50 -20.67 -11.03
N TYR A 87 -6.48 -21.02 -12.33
CA TYR A 87 -6.62 -22.39 -12.82
C TYR A 87 -5.23 -22.91 -13.25
N VAL A 88 -4.59 -23.70 -12.40
CA VAL A 88 -3.18 -24.12 -12.56
C VAL A 88 -3.11 -25.50 -13.19
N GLY A 89 -3.01 -25.54 -14.52
CA GLY A 89 -2.79 -26.76 -15.31
C GLY A 89 -1.32 -27.04 -15.65
N ALA A 90 -0.47 -26.01 -15.60
CA ALA A 90 0.96 -26.06 -15.87
C ALA A 90 1.76 -25.32 -14.78
N ALA A 91 3.10 -25.50 -14.77
CA ALA A 91 3.97 -24.90 -13.76
C ALA A 91 4.30 -23.43 -14.04
N PHE A 92 4.46 -22.65 -12.98
CA PHE A 92 4.81 -21.22 -13.06
C PHE A 92 5.94 -20.81 -12.08
N GLY A 93 6.30 -19.52 -12.08
CA GLY A 93 7.41 -18.94 -11.31
C GLY A 93 8.70 -18.84 -12.13
N ASN A 94 9.54 -17.84 -11.80
CA ASN A 94 10.77 -17.56 -12.52
C ASN A 94 11.89 -18.62 -12.25
N HIS A 95 12.51 -19.10 -13.32
CA HIS A 95 13.65 -20.03 -13.30
C HIS A 95 14.76 -19.65 -14.30
N ALA A 96 14.82 -18.39 -14.74
CA ALA A 96 15.87 -17.94 -15.64
C ALA A 96 17.24 -17.92 -14.95
N ALA A 97 18.25 -18.50 -15.61
CA ALA A 97 19.57 -18.70 -15.03
C ALA A 97 20.29 -17.36 -14.77
N GLY A 98 20.30 -16.93 -13.51
CA GLY A 98 20.91 -15.67 -13.06
C GLY A 98 19.93 -14.53 -12.75
N VAL A 99 18.61 -14.80 -12.77
CA VAL A 99 17.57 -13.86 -12.30
C VAL A 99 16.92 -14.42 -11.03
N ASP A 100 17.72 -14.58 -9.98
CA ASP A 100 17.29 -15.00 -8.63
C ASP A 100 16.63 -13.85 -7.85
N GLU A 101 15.83 -13.01 -8.52
CA GLU A 101 15.07 -11.92 -7.87
C GLU A 101 13.90 -12.49 -7.05
N PRO A 102 13.69 -12.05 -5.79
CA PRO A 102 12.51 -12.44 -5.03
C PRO A 102 11.22 -11.96 -5.71
N GLU A 103 10.33 -12.89 -6.03
CA GLU A 103 9.00 -12.60 -6.57
C GLU A 103 7.90 -12.92 -5.54
N VAL A 104 6.74 -12.27 -5.68
CA VAL A 104 5.52 -12.65 -4.97
C VAL A 104 4.43 -13.03 -5.97
N SER A 105 3.66 -14.09 -5.68
CA SER A 105 2.42 -14.42 -6.41
C SER A 105 1.19 -14.35 -5.51
N TYR A 106 0.09 -13.79 -6.01
CA TYR A 106 -1.18 -13.67 -5.29
C TYR A 106 -2.31 -14.47 -5.97
N LEU A 107 -2.90 -15.44 -5.26
CA LEU A 107 -3.91 -16.35 -5.78
C LEU A 107 -5.15 -16.37 -4.85
N GLY A 108 -6.18 -15.58 -5.17
CA GLY A 108 -7.38 -15.43 -4.34
C GLY A 108 -8.19 -16.72 -4.14
N LYS A 109 -8.23 -17.58 -5.17
CA LYS A 109 -8.68 -18.97 -5.15
C LYS A 109 -7.79 -19.75 -6.12
N VAL A 110 -7.63 -21.06 -5.89
CA VAL A 110 -6.98 -21.96 -6.86
C VAL A 110 -7.93 -23.10 -7.26
N ASP A 111 -7.77 -23.60 -8.47
CA ASP A 111 -8.13 -24.98 -8.86
C ASP A 111 -6.93 -25.59 -9.62
N GLY A 112 -6.53 -26.80 -9.27
CA GLY A 112 -5.42 -27.52 -9.92
C GLY A 112 -4.26 -27.85 -8.98
N SER A 113 -3.25 -28.55 -9.50
CA SER A 113 -2.05 -28.96 -8.75
C SER A 113 -0.99 -27.87 -8.85
N ILE A 114 -0.70 -27.20 -7.73
CA ILE A 114 0.22 -26.06 -7.74
C ILE A 114 1.68 -26.55 -7.75
N ASN A 115 2.34 -26.36 -8.90
CA ASN A 115 3.76 -26.62 -9.09
C ASN A 115 4.46 -25.29 -9.40
N VAL A 116 5.27 -24.77 -8.45
CA VAL A 116 5.90 -23.46 -8.58
C VAL A 116 7.42 -23.54 -8.50
N SER A 117 8.06 -23.10 -9.58
CA SER A 117 9.46 -22.74 -9.60
C SER A 117 9.64 -21.31 -9.09
N LEU A 118 9.38 -21.08 -7.80
CA LEU A 118 9.71 -19.79 -7.18
C LEU A 118 11.24 -19.66 -6.98
N PRO A 119 11.84 -18.51 -7.34
CA PRO A 119 13.22 -18.17 -6.97
C PRO A 119 13.51 -18.26 -5.47
N ALA A 120 14.78 -18.03 -5.11
CA ALA A 120 15.14 -17.75 -3.73
C ALA A 120 14.24 -16.64 -3.15
N ASP A 121 13.92 -16.78 -1.86
CA ASP A 121 13.34 -15.75 -0.98
C ASP A 121 11.98 -15.15 -1.42
N SER A 122 11.40 -15.76 -2.45
CA SER A 122 10.08 -15.48 -3.03
C SER A 122 8.93 -16.04 -2.19
N ARG A 123 7.77 -15.37 -2.23
CA ARG A 123 6.54 -15.72 -1.47
C ARG A 123 5.37 -16.10 -2.37
N ILE A 124 4.42 -16.85 -1.82
CA ILE A 124 3.10 -17.09 -2.43
C ILE A 124 1.99 -16.82 -1.40
N VAL A 125 0.94 -16.16 -1.87
CA VAL A 125 -0.14 -15.64 -1.01
C VAL A 125 -1.48 -16.16 -1.52
N PHE A 126 -2.29 -16.69 -0.60
CA PHE A 126 -3.58 -17.29 -0.92
C PHE A 126 -4.76 -16.55 -0.28
N GLY A 127 -5.93 -16.62 -0.90
CA GLY A 127 -7.16 -16.06 -0.33
C GLY A 127 -7.62 -16.72 0.97
N ALA A 128 -8.43 -16.00 1.74
CA ALA A 128 -8.85 -16.40 3.09
C ALA A 128 -9.73 -17.68 3.11
N SER A 129 -10.36 -18.00 1.98
CA SER A 129 -11.19 -19.20 1.77
C SER A 129 -10.40 -20.44 1.33
N THR A 130 -9.16 -20.27 0.88
CA THR A 130 -8.31 -21.37 0.37
C THR A 130 -7.88 -22.28 1.53
N ASP A 131 -8.12 -23.58 1.42
CA ASP A 131 -7.61 -24.51 2.42
C ASP A 131 -6.10 -24.68 2.25
N ILE A 132 -5.38 -24.65 3.36
CA ILE A 132 -3.92 -24.73 3.40
C ILE A 132 -3.56 -25.59 4.61
N GLY A 133 -2.92 -26.71 4.33
CA GLY A 133 -2.53 -27.72 5.29
C GLY A 133 -1.08 -28.16 5.08
N GLN A 134 -0.73 -29.32 5.63
CA GLN A 134 0.60 -29.90 5.53
C GLN A 134 0.56 -31.37 5.10
N THR A 135 1.59 -31.79 4.40
CA THR A 135 1.88 -33.21 4.09
C THR A 135 3.36 -33.51 4.34
N ASP A 136 3.83 -34.70 3.97
CA ASP A 136 5.21 -35.17 4.12
C ASP A 136 5.74 -34.99 5.56
N ASN A 137 4.94 -35.33 6.58
CA ASN A 137 5.24 -35.11 8.01
C ASN A 137 5.55 -33.64 8.39
N GLY A 138 4.93 -32.68 7.70
CA GLY A 138 5.08 -31.24 7.96
C GLY A 138 6.18 -30.55 7.14
N ASN A 139 6.84 -31.24 6.21
CA ASN A 139 7.92 -30.65 5.38
C ASN A 139 7.44 -30.00 4.07
N SER A 140 6.16 -30.22 3.72
CA SER A 140 5.53 -29.78 2.47
C SER A 140 4.15 -29.19 2.74
N TRP A 141 3.82 -28.08 2.08
CA TRP A 141 2.49 -27.46 2.13
C TRP A 141 1.48 -28.24 1.28
N THR A 142 0.20 -28.13 1.62
CA THR A 142 -0.91 -28.55 0.74
C THR A 142 -1.87 -27.38 0.54
N VAL A 143 -2.43 -27.23 -0.65
CA VAL A 143 -3.45 -26.22 -0.99
C VAL A 143 -4.66 -26.94 -1.58
N ASP A 144 -5.84 -26.70 -1.02
CA ASP A 144 -7.12 -27.37 -1.36
C ASP A 144 -7.00 -28.91 -1.49
N GLY A 145 -6.18 -29.52 -0.63
CA GLY A 145 -5.87 -30.95 -0.58
C GLY A 145 -4.79 -31.44 -1.56
N GLY A 146 -4.44 -30.66 -2.58
CA GLY A 146 -3.29 -30.92 -3.45
C GLY A 146 -1.97 -30.57 -2.75
N LYS A 147 -0.86 -31.23 -3.08
CA LYS A 147 0.47 -30.82 -2.58
C LYS A 147 0.95 -29.59 -3.35
N LEU A 148 1.46 -28.59 -2.62
CA LEU A 148 2.15 -27.43 -3.19
C LEU A 148 3.63 -27.79 -3.36
N GLU A 149 4.05 -28.02 -4.61
CA GLU A 149 5.45 -28.27 -4.94
C GLU A 149 6.19 -26.93 -5.08
N MET A 150 7.33 -26.81 -4.38
CA MET A 150 8.14 -25.59 -4.31
C MET A 150 9.64 -25.95 -4.34
N GLN A 151 10.45 -25.18 -5.06
CA GLN A 151 11.91 -25.31 -4.97
C GLN A 151 12.43 -24.97 -3.56
N THR A 152 13.54 -25.62 -3.16
CA THR A 152 14.04 -25.63 -1.77
C THR A 152 15.34 -24.84 -1.56
N GLY A 153 15.66 -23.90 -2.45
CA GLY A 153 16.74 -22.93 -2.27
C GLY A 153 16.30 -21.67 -1.52
N GLY A 154 17.26 -20.76 -1.27
CA GLY A 154 17.04 -19.48 -0.59
C GLY A 154 17.55 -19.41 0.85
N SER A 155 17.48 -18.20 1.42
CA SER A 155 17.70 -17.89 2.83
C SER A 155 16.39 -17.85 3.63
N LEU A 156 15.26 -17.51 3.00
CA LEU A 156 13.93 -17.40 3.58
C LEU A 156 13.37 -18.80 3.94
N PRO A 157 13.05 -19.08 5.22
CA PRO A 157 12.52 -20.38 5.62
C PRO A 157 11.22 -20.76 4.90
N LYS A 158 11.03 -22.06 4.60
CA LYS A 158 9.78 -22.60 4.02
C LYS A 158 8.49 -22.20 4.77
N SER A 159 8.61 -21.92 6.06
CA SER A 159 7.53 -21.44 6.94
C SER A 159 7.09 -20.00 6.66
N GLU A 160 7.95 -19.19 6.05
CA GLU A 160 7.73 -17.75 5.80
C GLU A 160 7.38 -17.44 4.34
N ARG A 161 7.33 -18.48 3.48
CA ARG A 161 7.03 -18.36 2.05
C ARG A 161 5.55 -18.46 1.71
N VAL A 162 4.67 -18.83 2.65
CA VAL A 162 3.24 -19.02 2.42
C VAL A 162 2.41 -18.12 3.35
N LEU A 163 1.73 -17.15 2.75
CA LEU A 163 0.83 -16.22 3.41
C LEU A 163 -0.63 -16.56 3.07
N ARG A 164 -1.57 -16.18 3.94
CA ARG A 164 -3.01 -16.24 3.68
C ARG A 164 -3.69 -14.93 4.08
N ASP A 165 -4.52 -14.37 3.21
CA ASP A 165 -5.44 -13.27 3.52
C ASP A 165 -6.20 -13.53 4.83
N SER A 166 -6.51 -12.47 5.57
CA SER A 166 -7.34 -12.53 6.78
C SER A 166 -8.63 -11.73 6.58
N LYS A 167 -8.98 -10.85 7.53
CA LYS A 167 -9.85 -9.69 7.29
C LYS A 167 -9.12 -8.58 6.51
N VAL A 168 -7.79 -8.65 6.43
CA VAL A 168 -6.95 -7.80 5.57
C VAL A 168 -6.58 -8.60 4.33
N LYS A 169 -6.67 -7.95 3.16
CA LYS A 169 -6.19 -8.45 1.88
C LYS A 169 -4.71 -8.12 1.71
N TYR A 170 -3.92 -9.05 1.17
CA TYR A 170 -2.53 -8.78 0.81
C TYR A 170 -2.42 -7.79 -0.34
N LEU A 171 -3.27 -7.96 -1.35
CA LEU A 171 -3.31 -7.19 -2.59
C LEU A 171 -4.77 -6.78 -2.87
N ASP A 172 -5.03 -5.51 -3.16
CA ASP A 172 -6.36 -5.06 -3.60
C ASP A 172 -6.42 -5.03 -5.12
N LEU A 173 -6.72 -6.20 -5.70
CA LEU A 173 -6.91 -6.35 -7.15
C LEU A 173 -7.94 -5.37 -7.72
N LYS A 174 -8.95 -4.93 -6.94
CA LYS A 174 -9.94 -3.96 -7.40
C LYS A 174 -9.43 -2.52 -7.34
N ALA A 175 -8.40 -2.22 -6.55
CA ALA A 175 -7.67 -0.96 -6.66
C ALA A 175 -6.71 -0.97 -7.86
N MET A 176 -6.04 -2.10 -8.10
CA MET A 176 -5.17 -2.28 -9.26
C MET A 176 -5.96 -2.19 -10.58
N GLU A 177 -7.07 -2.93 -10.71
CA GLU A 177 -8.04 -2.90 -11.82
C GLU A 177 -8.43 -1.46 -12.17
N ARG A 178 -9.04 -0.73 -11.23
CA ARG A 178 -9.40 0.70 -11.41
C ARG A 178 -8.23 1.59 -11.81
N SER A 179 -7.02 1.32 -11.31
CA SER A 179 -5.82 2.10 -11.64
C SER A 179 -5.35 1.83 -13.08
N MET A 180 -5.43 0.57 -13.53
CA MET A 180 -5.06 0.15 -14.88
C MET A 180 -6.09 0.61 -15.92
N THR A 181 -7.40 0.56 -15.58
CA THR A 181 -8.48 1.17 -16.37
C THR A 181 -8.29 2.69 -16.51
N ALA A 182 -7.96 3.39 -15.41
CA ALA A 182 -7.66 4.82 -15.43
C ALA A 182 -6.39 5.15 -16.25
N LEU A 183 -5.38 4.29 -16.23
CA LEU A 183 -4.16 4.43 -17.04
C LEU A 183 -4.44 4.22 -18.53
N SER A 184 -5.18 3.17 -18.89
CA SER A 184 -5.59 2.92 -20.27
C SER A 184 -6.34 4.13 -20.84
N ALA A 185 -7.29 4.67 -20.06
CA ALA A 185 -8.05 5.87 -20.41
C ALA A 185 -7.25 7.18 -20.32
N LYS A 186 -6.04 7.20 -19.72
CA LYS A 186 -5.07 8.30 -19.80
C LYS A 186 -4.31 8.23 -21.12
N TRP A 187 -3.68 7.09 -21.41
CA TRP A 187 -2.86 6.90 -22.61
C TRP A 187 -3.66 7.03 -23.91
N ALA A 188 -4.89 6.54 -23.95
CA ALA A 188 -5.81 6.72 -25.09
C ALA A 188 -6.28 8.18 -25.32
N LYS A 189 -5.79 9.13 -24.51
CA LYS A 189 -5.99 10.58 -24.69
C LYS A 189 -4.66 11.33 -24.88
N THR A 190 -3.52 10.64 -24.85
CA THR A 190 -2.21 11.19 -25.19
C THR A 190 -2.09 11.26 -26.70
N ALA A 191 -1.74 12.43 -27.25
CA ALA A 191 -1.53 12.58 -28.68
C ALA A 191 -0.28 11.82 -29.16
N PRO A 192 -0.30 11.17 -30.35
CA PRO A 192 0.86 10.50 -30.90
C PRO A 192 2.12 11.38 -30.97
N ALA A 193 3.24 10.82 -30.53
CA ALA A 193 4.51 11.52 -30.38
C ALA A 193 5.67 10.53 -30.49
N ASN A 194 6.78 10.98 -31.10
CA ASN A 194 8.06 10.25 -31.21
C ASN A 194 8.00 8.85 -31.87
N ALA A 195 6.88 8.47 -32.48
CA ALA A 195 6.67 7.20 -33.16
C ALA A 195 6.09 7.38 -34.58
N SER A 196 6.29 6.37 -35.43
CA SER A 196 5.68 6.25 -36.76
C SER A 196 5.62 4.79 -37.19
N HIS A 197 4.70 4.43 -38.10
CA HIS A 197 4.62 3.08 -38.68
C HIS A 197 4.50 3.12 -40.22
N ASP A 198 4.90 2.02 -40.86
CA ASP A 198 4.61 1.71 -42.27
C ASP A 198 4.04 0.29 -42.35
N PHE A 199 2.73 0.19 -42.55
CA PHE A 199 2.01 -1.07 -42.78
C PHE A 199 1.54 -1.21 -44.24
N SER A 200 2.01 -0.36 -45.16
CA SER A 200 1.60 -0.36 -46.57
C SER A 200 1.98 -1.63 -47.34
N ASP A 201 2.94 -2.40 -46.81
CA ASP A 201 3.34 -3.72 -47.29
C ASP A 201 3.15 -4.76 -46.17
N MET A 202 2.16 -5.64 -46.35
CA MET A 202 1.80 -6.71 -45.41
C MET A 202 2.95 -7.71 -45.12
N ASN A 203 4.05 -7.65 -45.88
CA ASN A 203 5.24 -8.49 -45.68
C ASN A 203 6.40 -7.75 -44.97
N ARG A 204 6.26 -6.44 -44.73
CA ARG A 204 7.31 -5.57 -44.17
C ARG A 204 6.73 -4.53 -43.19
N ARG A 205 5.72 -4.91 -42.41
CA ARG A 205 5.10 -4.05 -41.41
C ARG A 205 6.12 -3.63 -40.35
N HIS A 206 6.34 -2.33 -40.21
CA HIS A 206 7.36 -1.77 -39.32
C HIS A 206 6.84 -0.60 -38.49
N ILE A 207 7.33 -0.49 -37.26
CA ILE A 207 7.15 0.66 -36.37
C ILE A 207 8.54 1.17 -35.98
N THR A 208 8.75 2.48 -36.00
CA THR A 208 9.96 3.13 -35.49
C THR A 208 9.58 4.15 -34.43
N ALA A 209 10.21 4.07 -33.25
CA ALA A 209 10.01 5.01 -32.16
C ALA A 209 11.34 5.34 -31.42
N ASP A 210 11.44 6.54 -30.88
CA ASP A 210 12.64 7.07 -30.21
C ASP A 210 12.26 7.97 -29.01
N GLY A 211 13.24 8.41 -28.22
CA GLY A 211 13.04 9.11 -26.94
C GLY A 211 12.58 8.16 -25.82
N ASP A 212 12.53 8.64 -24.57
CA ASP A 212 12.17 7.78 -23.43
C ASP A 212 10.69 7.33 -23.47
N GLU A 213 9.79 8.16 -24.01
CA GLU A 213 8.37 7.87 -24.17
C GLU A 213 7.87 8.25 -25.57
N ALA A 214 7.13 7.34 -26.19
CA ALA A 214 6.54 7.48 -27.51
C ALA A 214 5.10 6.95 -27.52
N HIS A 215 4.23 7.58 -28.30
CA HIS A 215 2.80 7.26 -28.41
C HIS A 215 2.40 7.12 -29.87
N LEU A 216 1.56 6.14 -30.17
CA LEU A 216 1.07 5.85 -31.51
C LEU A 216 -0.35 5.30 -31.44
N ASP A 217 -1.27 5.86 -32.21
CA ASP A 217 -2.63 5.33 -32.36
C ASP A 217 -2.70 4.44 -33.61
N ILE A 218 -3.35 3.28 -33.50
CA ILE A 218 -3.53 2.32 -34.61
C ILE A 218 -4.91 1.65 -34.48
N ASP A 219 -5.70 1.59 -35.55
CA ASP A 219 -6.97 0.86 -35.55
C ASP A 219 -6.71 -0.66 -35.48
N ALA A 220 -7.48 -1.40 -34.67
CA ALA A 220 -7.31 -2.84 -34.49
C ALA A 220 -7.43 -3.65 -35.80
N ALA A 221 -8.07 -3.07 -36.83
CA ALA A 221 -8.14 -3.61 -38.18
C ALA A 221 -6.78 -3.60 -38.91
N GLU A 222 -5.91 -2.61 -38.64
CA GLU A 222 -4.59 -2.49 -39.27
C GLU A 222 -3.56 -3.46 -38.68
N LEU A 223 -3.73 -3.89 -37.43
CA LEU A 223 -2.87 -4.87 -36.76
C LEU A 223 -3.13 -6.31 -37.22
N GLN A 224 -4.30 -6.61 -37.79
CA GLN A 224 -4.64 -7.96 -38.27
C GLN A 224 -3.63 -8.48 -39.30
N GLY A 225 -3.28 -9.77 -39.22
CA GLY A 225 -2.41 -10.43 -40.20
C GLY A 225 -1.02 -10.81 -39.67
N ASN A 226 0.01 -10.61 -40.49
CA ASN A 226 1.34 -11.19 -40.31
C ASN A 226 2.23 -10.45 -39.30
N ARG A 227 3.49 -10.86 -39.18
CA ARG A 227 4.52 -10.25 -38.33
C ARG A 227 4.62 -8.71 -38.49
N VAL A 228 4.78 -8.04 -37.35
CA VAL A 228 5.19 -6.63 -37.21
C VAL A 228 6.61 -6.61 -36.62
N THR A 229 7.40 -5.62 -37.00
CA THR A 229 8.72 -5.35 -36.41
C THR A 229 8.74 -3.96 -35.80
N ALA A 230 9.37 -3.79 -34.64
CA ALA A 230 9.58 -2.49 -34.02
C ALA A 230 11.08 -2.19 -33.90
N ALA A 231 11.49 -0.97 -34.25
CA ALA A 231 12.81 -0.43 -33.91
C ALA A 231 12.65 0.65 -32.84
N LEU A 232 13.34 0.49 -31.71
CA LEU A 232 13.19 1.34 -30.53
C LEU A 232 14.54 1.95 -30.09
N GLY A 233 14.51 3.22 -29.69
CA GLY A 233 15.62 3.86 -28.96
C GLY A 233 15.97 3.09 -27.67
N GLU A 234 17.18 3.33 -27.14
CA GLU A 234 17.77 2.52 -26.04
C GLU A 234 16.92 2.45 -24.77
N ARG A 235 16.04 3.44 -24.56
CA ARG A 235 15.15 3.59 -23.40
C ARG A 235 13.66 3.72 -23.76
N THR A 236 13.30 3.48 -25.02
CA THR A 236 11.98 3.88 -25.53
C THR A 236 10.87 2.96 -25.03
N ARG A 237 9.98 3.53 -24.22
CA ARG A 237 8.65 2.99 -23.96
C ARG A 237 7.69 3.48 -25.04
N LEU A 238 7.36 2.59 -25.99
CA LEU A 238 6.32 2.85 -26.98
C LEU A 238 4.97 2.37 -26.45
N VAL A 239 4.02 3.28 -26.27
CA VAL A 239 2.61 2.94 -26.10
C VAL A 239 1.93 2.96 -27.47
N VAL A 240 1.30 1.84 -27.83
CA VAL A 240 0.41 1.72 -28.99
C VAL A 240 -1.01 1.69 -28.47
N ASN A 241 -1.75 2.78 -28.64
CA ASN A 241 -3.20 2.78 -28.42
C ASN A 241 -3.85 2.02 -29.57
N VAL A 242 -4.60 0.97 -29.24
CA VAL A 242 -5.31 0.13 -30.20
C VAL A 242 -6.80 0.36 -30.02
N ASP A 243 -7.45 0.97 -31.01
CA ASP A 243 -8.91 1.14 -31.01
C ASP A 243 -9.58 -0.06 -31.67
N ALA A 244 -10.44 -0.75 -30.93
CA ALA A 244 -11.24 -1.87 -31.41
C ALA A 244 -12.26 -1.49 -32.49
N GLU A 245 -12.65 -0.22 -32.58
CA GLU A 245 -13.74 0.28 -33.42
C GLU A 245 -15.08 -0.49 -33.25
N GLY A 246 -15.35 -1.05 -32.07
CA GLY A 246 -16.53 -1.87 -31.79
C GLY A 246 -16.45 -3.32 -32.29
N ALA A 247 -15.25 -3.87 -32.51
CA ALA A 247 -15.05 -5.29 -32.82
C ALA A 247 -15.17 -6.20 -31.58
N ASP A 248 -15.85 -7.35 -31.71
CA ASP A 248 -15.95 -8.35 -30.62
C ASP A 248 -14.60 -9.06 -30.32
N ASP A 249 -13.72 -9.15 -31.32
CA ASP A 249 -12.46 -9.92 -31.31
C ASP A 249 -11.32 -9.11 -31.95
N ILE A 250 -10.21 -8.95 -31.23
CA ILE A 250 -8.93 -8.42 -31.72
C ILE A 250 -7.92 -9.55 -31.77
N THR A 251 -7.02 -9.55 -32.77
CA THR A 251 -5.87 -10.45 -32.80
C THR A 251 -4.59 -9.64 -32.95
N LEU A 252 -3.73 -9.67 -31.92
CA LEU A 252 -2.42 -9.05 -31.95
C LEU A 252 -1.45 -9.89 -32.83
N PRO A 253 -0.65 -9.26 -33.70
CA PRO A 253 0.28 -9.95 -34.59
C PRO A 253 1.50 -10.52 -33.84
N GLN A 254 2.27 -11.37 -34.51
CA GLN A 254 3.65 -11.62 -34.09
C GLN A 254 4.40 -10.27 -34.04
N LEU A 255 5.09 -9.99 -32.93
CA LEU A 255 5.88 -8.75 -32.76
C LEU A 255 7.32 -9.08 -32.40
N ASP A 256 8.26 -8.53 -33.17
CA ASP A 256 9.70 -8.60 -32.93
C ASP A 256 10.25 -7.19 -32.69
N VAL A 257 10.81 -6.97 -31.51
CA VAL A 257 11.44 -5.70 -31.12
C VAL A 257 12.95 -5.77 -31.35
N ASP A 258 13.51 -4.83 -32.09
CA ASP A 258 14.95 -4.67 -32.38
C ASP A 258 15.69 -5.92 -32.90
N GLY A 259 14.96 -6.87 -33.49
CA GLY A 259 15.53 -8.14 -33.95
C GLY A 259 15.84 -9.14 -32.83
N ILE A 260 15.27 -8.95 -31.63
CA ILE A 260 15.22 -9.97 -30.58
C ILE A 260 14.55 -11.23 -31.13
N ASN A 261 15.14 -12.39 -30.82
CA ASN A 261 14.59 -13.70 -31.12
C ASN A 261 13.79 -14.20 -29.90
N HIS A 262 12.59 -14.76 -30.10
CA HIS A 262 11.72 -15.26 -29.01
C HIS A 262 12.25 -16.57 -28.40
N ALA A 263 13.39 -16.50 -27.72
CA ALA A 263 14.16 -17.67 -27.27
C ALA A 263 14.59 -17.56 -25.79
N GLU A 264 13.64 -17.85 -24.89
CA GLU A 264 13.89 -18.09 -23.46
C GLU A 264 14.54 -16.90 -22.72
N TYR A 265 14.04 -15.67 -22.91
CA TYR A 265 14.63 -14.45 -22.33
C TYR A 265 13.72 -13.78 -21.28
N ALA A 266 13.73 -14.30 -20.05
CA ALA A 266 13.14 -13.59 -18.91
C ALA A 266 14.16 -12.62 -18.26
N HIS A 267 14.08 -11.33 -18.59
CA HIS A 267 14.90 -10.24 -18.08
C HIS A 267 14.10 -8.94 -18.01
N TRP A 268 14.55 -7.98 -17.20
CA TRP A 268 14.08 -6.60 -17.25
C TRP A 268 14.68 -5.86 -18.47
N THR A 269 13.85 -5.04 -19.13
CA THR A 269 14.26 -4.23 -20.29
C THR A 269 13.92 -2.76 -20.10
N ASP A 270 14.86 -1.85 -20.34
CA ASP A 270 14.64 -0.39 -20.25
C ASP A 270 13.82 0.17 -21.43
N LYS A 271 13.41 -0.68 -22.38
CA LYS A 271 12.61 -0.33 -23.57
C LYS A 271 11.61 -1.43 -23.94
N GLY A 272 10.52 -1.07 -24.61
CA GLY A 272 9.56 -2.05 -25.12
C GLY A 272 8.26 -1.46 -25.64
N VAL A 273 7.38 -2.33 -26.12
CA VAL A 273 6.08 -1.99 -26.69
C VAL A 273 4.96 -2.37 -25.73
N ILE A 274 4.04 -1.44 -25.49
CA ILE A 274 2.82 -1.63 -24.70
C ILE A 274 1.63 -1.48 -25.63
N TYR A 275 0.87 -2.54 -25.87
CA TYR A 275 -0.45 -2.44 -26.49
C TYR A 275 -1.46 -2.02 -25.41
N ASN A 276 -2.06 -0.84 -25.57
CA ASN A 276 -3.16 -0.33 -24.77
C ASN A 276 -4.48 -0.55 -25.52
N LEU A 277 -5.27 -1.54 -25.10
CA LEU A 277 -6.47 -1.97 -25.82
C LEU A 277 -7.69 -1.14 -25.37
N THR A 278 -8.32 -0.45 -26.31
CA THR A 278 -9.46 0.45 -26.08
C THR A 278 -10.55 0.26 -27.13
N ASP A 279 -11.71 0.88 -26.93
CA ASP A 279 -12.78 0.90 -27.93
C ASP A 279 -13.49 2.27 -27.94
N SER A 280 -13.33 3.05 -29.01
CA SER A 280 -14.02 4.33 -29.16
C SER A 280 -15.54 4.22 -29.38
N LYS A 281 -16.07 2.99 -29.50
CA LYS A 281 -17.50 2.70 -29.57
C LYS A 281 -18.09 2.23 -28.24
N SER A 282 -17.27 1.92 -27.22
CA SER A 282 -17.71 1.64 -25.85
C SER A 282 -18.08 2.93 -25.10
N GLU A 283 -19.01 2.85 -24.14
CA GLU A 283 -19.44 3.99 -23.31
C GLU A 283 -18.34 4.47 -22.34
N ASP A 284 -17.46 3.57 -21.90
CA ASP A 284 -16.32 3.84 -21.00
C ASP A 284 -14.98 4.04 -21.74
N GLY A 285 -14.94 3.77 -23.05
CA GLY A 285 -13.72 3.78 -23.87
C GLY A 285 -12.77 2.59 -23.64
N GLN A 286 -13.17 1.57 -22.88
CA GLN A 286 -12.38 0.36 -22.65
C GLN A 286 -12.77 -0.76 -23.61
N TYR A 287 -11.80 -1.63 -23.90
CA TYR A 287 -12.05 -2.84 -24.67
C TYR A 287 -12.59 -3.95 -23.77
N HIS A 288 -13.79 -4.45 -24.07
CA HIS A 288 -14.49 -5.51 -23.30
C HIS A 288 -14.46 -6.90 -23.95
N GLY A 289 -14.02 -6.97 -25.22
CA GLY A 289 -14.03 -8.18 -26.04
C GLY A 289 -12.86 -9.13 -25.76
N ARG A 290 -12.44 -9.90 -26.77
CA ARG A 290 -11.34 -10.87 -26.67
C ARG A 290 -10.09 -10.44 -27.44
N VAL A 291 -8.92 -10.71 -26.85
CA VAL A 291 -7.61 -10.45 -27.48
C VAL A 291 -6.88 -11.77 -27.70
N GLY A 292 -6.75 -12.20 -28.95
CA GLY A 292 -5.91 -13.33 -29.34
C GLY A 292 -4.49 -12.91 -29.74
N THR A 293 -3.54 -13.85 -29.74
CA THR A 293 -2.20 -13.68 -30.34
C THR A 293 -2.04 -14.56 -31.60
N ALA A 294 -1.69 -13.97 -32.75
CA ALA A 294 -1.47 -14.70 -34.02
C ALA A 294 -0.08 -15.35 -34.14
N GLY A 295 0.88 -14.92 -33.34
CA GLY A 295 2.24 -15.45 -33.28
C GLY A 295 2.95 -14.95 -32.03
N ALA A 296 4.23 -15.28 -31.88
CA ALA A 296 4.99 -14.87 -30.69
C ALA A 296 5.12 -13.34 -30.58
N THR A 297 4.89 -12.76 -29.41
CA THR A 297 4.89 -11.29 -29.23
C THR A 297 5.78 -10.84 -28.08
N SER A 298 6.63 -9.84 -28.35
CA SER A 298 7.45 -9.15 -27.35
C SER A 298 6.77 -7.85 -26.92
N SER A 299 5.80 -7.94 -26.01
CA SER A 299 4.90 -6.82 -25.66
C SER A 299 4.31 -6.92 -24.24
N VAL A 300 4.07 -5.77 -23.63
CA VAL A 300 3.05 -5.63 -22.57
C VAL A 300 1.67 -5.56 -23.24
N ILE A 301 0.70 -6.32 -22.75
CA ILE A 301 -0.71 -6.27 -23.17
C ILE A 301 -1.51 -5.69 -22.00
N LEU A 302 -1.99 -4.46 -22.15
CA LEU A 302 -2.86 -3.77 -21.19
C LEU A 302 -4.29 -3.73 -21.74
N ALA A 303 -5.16 -4.59 -21.20
CA ALA A 303 -6.56 -4.69 -21.60
C ALA A 303 -7.46 -4.97 -20.37
N PRO A 304 -7.60 -4.02 -19.42
CA PRO A 304 -8.08 -4.29 -18.06
C PRO A 304 -9.47 -4.94 -17.99
N GLU A 305 -10.35 -4.56 -18.92
CA GLU A 305 -11.73 -5.05 -19.01
C GLU A 305 -11.90 -6.20 -20.05
N ALA A 306 -10.83 -6.73 -20.64
CA ALA A 306 -10.88 -7.70 -21.73
C ALA A 306 -10.48 -9.13 -21.32
N ASP A 307 -10.82 -10.10 -22.17
CA ASP A 307 -10.35 -11.49 -22.04
C ASP A 307 -9.18 -11.75 -23.01
N VAL A 308 -7.98 -12.07 -22.51
CA VAL A 308 -6.78 -12.32 -23.33
C VAL A 308 -6.52 -13.82 -23.47
N ASP A 309 -6.46 -14.33 -24.70
CA ASP A 309 -6.07 -15.71 -25.03
C ASP A 309 -4.70 -15.72 -25.75
N ALA A 310 -3.65 -15.83 -24.94
CA ALA A 310 -2.26 -15.95 -25.38
C ALA A 310 -1.97 -17.39 -25.83
N SER A 311 -2.56 -17.77 -26.97
CA SER A 311 -2.36 -19.10 -27.59
C SER A 311 -0.94 -19.35 -28.11
N GLN A 312 -0.15 -18.28 -28.27
CA GLN A 312 1.23 -18.28 -28.75
C GLN A 312 2.18 -17.75 -27.66
N ASN A 313 3.49 -17.96 -27.82
CA ASN A 313 4.46 -17.54 -26.80
C ASN A 313 4.46 -16.01 -26.60
N VAL A 314 4.57 -15.57 -25.34
CA VAL A 314 4.62 -14.14 -24.98
C VAL A 314 5.88 -13.86 -24.18
N GLU A 315 6.72 -12.98 -24.71
CA GLU A 315 7.93 -12.46 -24.08
C GLU A 315 7.61 -11.06 -23.55
N GLY A 316 6.97 -10.93 -22.37
CA GLY A 316 6.39 -9.65 -21.97
C GLY A 316 5.64 -9.64 -20.64
N GLN A 317 4.42 -9.08 -20.68
CA GLN A 317 3.50 -8.93 -19.54
C GLN A 317 2.04 -8.91 -20.03
N ILE A 318 1.09 -9.43 -19.25
CA ILE A 318 -0.36 -9.34 -19.56
C ILE A 318 -1.10 -8.80 -18.32
N ILE A 319 -1.94 -7.78 -18.53
CA ILE A 319 -2.80 -7.17 -17.51
C ILE A 319 -4.22 -7.08 -18.08
N ALA A 320 -5.13 -7.94 -17.60
CA ALA A 320 -6.48 -8.06 -18.15
C ALA A 320 -7.52 -8.57 -17.13
N ARG A 321 -8.80 -8.63 -17.53
CA ARG A 321 -9.89 -9.21 -16.72
C ARG A 321 -9.70 -10.71 -16.58
N ASN A 322 -9.57 -11.39 -17.72
CA ASN A 322 -9.26 -12.82 -17.79
C ASN A 322 -8.02 -13.07 -18.65
N VAL A 323 -7.16 -13.99 -18.23
CA VAL A 323 -5.98 -14.41 -19.00
C VAL A 323 -5.99 -15.92 -19.20
N VAL A 324 -5.80 -16.37 -20.43
CA VAL A 324 -5.55 -17.76 -20.80
C VAL A 324 -4.17 -17.86 -21.44
N ILE A 325 -3.32 -18.71 -20.88
CA ILE A 325 -1.97 -19.01 -21.39
C ILE A 325 -2.02 -20.35 -22.10
N GLY A 326 -1.81 -20.34 -23.42
CA GLY A 326 -1.75 -21.53 -24.29
C GLY A 326 -0.36 -21.78 -24.88
N GLY A 327 0.40 -20.71 -25.18
CA GLY A 327 1.84 -20.77 -25.46
C GLY A 327 2.69 -20.58 -24.20
N GLU A 328 4.00 -20.67 -24.31
CA GLU A 328 4.90 -20.42 -23.17
C GLU A 328 5.00 -18.92 -22.87
N PHE A 329 4.92 -18.56 -21.59
CA PHE A 329 5.02 -17.17 -21.14
C PHE A 329 6.36 -16.92 -20.45
N HIS A 330 7.08 -15.89 -20.88
CA HIS A 330 8.33 -15.42 -20.29
C HIS A 330 8.22 -13.95 -19.87
N ARG A 331 8.69 -13.61 -18.67
CA ARG A 331 8.64 -12.23 -18.15
C ARG A 331 9.67 -11.33 -18.83
N ASN A 332 9.21 -10.46 -19.72
CA ASN A 332 10.03 -9.39 -20.30
C ASN A 332 9.34 -8.04 -20.03
N SER A 333 9.17 -7.75 -18.74
CA SER A 333 8.53 -6.53 -18.26
C SER A 333 9.41 -5.32 -18.58
N VAL A 334 8.81 -4.25 -19.11
CA VAL A 334 9.52 -2.97 -19.27
C VAL A 334 9.82 -2.42 -17.89
N ASN A 335 11.10 -2.23 -17.59
CA ASN A 335 11.61 -1.52 -16.43
C ASN A 335 11.21 -0.04 -16.55
N VAL A 336 10.00 0.30 -16.10
CA VAL A 336 9.53 1.68 -16.13
C VAL A 336 10.45 2.51 -15.22
N PRO A 337 11.12 3.58 -15.72
CA PRO A 337 12.17 4.25 -14.95
C PRO A 337 11.64 5.10 -13.78
N ILE A 338 11.20 4.44 -12.71
CA ILE A 338 11.17 4.93 -11.33
C ILE A 338 10.83 6.42 -11.14
N THR A 339 9.53 6.76 -11.25
CA THR A 339 8.91 7.50 -10.14
C THR A 339 8.89 6.53 -8.95
N ARG A 340 10.04 6.47 -8.28
CA ARG A 340 10.35 5.53 -7.22
C ARG A 340 9.40 5.79 -6.06
N HIS A 341 8.76 4.76 -5.52
CA HIS A 341 8.12 4.85 -4.20
C HIS A 341 9.22 5.16 -3.18
N VAL A 342 9.30 6.43 -2.78
CA VAL A 342 10.40 6.99 -2.01
C VAL A 342 9.93 7.32 -0.62
N GLU A 343 10.64 6.76 0.35
CA GLU A 343 10.65 7.23 1.73
C GLU A 343 11.13 8.69 1.78
N VAL A 344 10.18 9.59 2.00
CA VAL A 344 10.40 11.01 2.29
C VAL A 344 10.23 11.22 3.78
N ARG A 345 11.23 11.83 4.43
CA ARG A 345 11.10 12.24 5.83
C ARG A 345 10.49 13.64 5.89
N LEU A 346 9.52 13.84 6.76
CA LEU A 346 8.99 15.17 7.05
C LEU A 346 9.66 15.67 8.34
N ASP A 347 10.55 16.66 8.24
CA ASP A 347 11.27 17.16 9.42
C ASP A 347 10.30 17.75 10.45
N GLY A 348 10.55 17.47 11.73
CA GLY A 348 9.61 17.79 12.81
C GLY A 348 8.32 16.95 12.85
N GLN A 349 8.23 15.85 12.08
CA GLN A 349 7.20 14.81 12.24
C GLN A 349 7.89 13.46 12.50
N ASP A 350 7.40 12.68 13.47
CA ASP A 350 7.84 11.29 13.70
C ASP A 350 7.23 10.32 12.65
N LYS A 351 7.30 10.70 11.36
CA LYS A 351 6.69 9.99 10.24
C LYS A 351 7.51 10.10 8.95
N THR A 352 7.61 8.97 8.26
CA THR A 352 8.01 8.87 6.84
C THR A 352 6.76 8.79 5.98
N GLU A 353 6.72 9.50 4.86
CA GLU A 353 5.73 9.33 3.80
C GLU A 353 6.35 8.55 2.63
N THR A 354 5.52 7.90 1.83
CA THR A 354 5.96 7.25 0.58
C THR A 354 5.34 7.97 -0.61
N THR A 355 6.14 8.37 -1.60
CA THR A 355 5.60 9.00 -2.83
C THR A 355 4.75 8.01 -3.64
N PRO A 356 3.65 8.45 -4.29
CA PRO A 356 3.08 9.79 -4.21
C PRO A 356 2.26 10.02 -2.92
N PHE A 357 2.48 11.16 -2.25
CA PHE A 357 1.69 11.57 -1.07
C PHE A 357 1.21 13.02 -1.20
N VAL A 358 0.18 13.39 -0.44
CA VAL A 358 -0.32 14.77 -0.36
C VAL A 358 0.41 15.51 0.76
N ALA A 359 1.05 16.63 0.43
CA ALA A 359 1.83 17.44 1.36
C ALA A 359 0.95 17.94 2.53
N PRO A 360 1.24 17.54 3.80
CA PRO A 360 0.40 17.88 4.94
C PRO A 360 0.64 19.31 5.45
N GLN A 361 -0.29 19.83 6.24
CA GLN A 361 -0.16 21.11 6.93
C GLN A 361 0.09 20.90 8.43
N PRO A 362 1.35 20.86 8.90
CA PRO A 362 1.63 20.76 10.33
C PRO A 362 1.27 22.07 11.06
N ALA A 363 0.93 21.97 12.34
CA ALA A 363 0.67 23.11 13.21
C ALA A 363 1.83 23.31 14.21
N ARG A 364 2.13 24.57 14.55
CA ARG A 364 3.15 24.96 15.52
C ARG A 364 2.69 26.22 16.24
N GLU A 365 2.80 26.21 17.57
CA GLU A 365 2.44 27.34 18.44
C GLU A 365 3.26 28.59 18.08
N HIS A 366 2.59 29.75 17.95
CA HIS A 366 3.16 31.03 17.48
C HIS A 366 3.87 31.03 16.12
N TYR A 367 3.58 30.09 15.22
CA TYR A 367 4.06 30.11 13.83
C TYR A 367 2.93 29.80 12.83
N ARG A 368 3.01 30.36 11.61
CA ARG A 368 2.23 29.92 10.45
C ARG A 368 3.10 29.02 9.56
N PHE A 369 2.54 27.90 9.13
CA PHE A 369 3.19 27.03 8.15
C PHE A 369 3.06 27.64 6.75
N VAL A 370 4.16 27.68 6.00
CA VAL A 370 4.20 28.28 4.66
C VAL A 370 4.26 27.21 3.57
N VAL A 371 5.30 26.37 3.60
CA VAL A 371 5.63 25.43 2.51
C VAL A 371 6.63 24.36 3.00
N TRP A 372 6.67 23.19 2.37
CA TRP A 372 7.74 22.21 2.53
C TRP A 372 8.84 22.44 1.48
N THR A 373 10.12 22.44 1.88
CA THR A 373 11.26 22.63 0.95
C THR A 373 12.28 21.48 1.01
N THR A 374 12.98 21.21 -0.08
CA THR A 374 14.01 20.16 -0.12
C THR A 374 15.30 20.51 0.64
N ASN A 375 15.62 21.81 0.82
CA ASN A 375 16.69 22.26 1.72
C ASN A 375 16.10 22.92 2.99
N PRO A 376 16.83 22.86 4.14
CA PRO A 376 16.36 23.45 5.40
C PRO A 376 16.35 24.98 5.42
N ASP A 377 17.11 25.64 4.53
CA ASP A 377 17.21 27.10 4.43
C ASP A 377 16.10 27.74 3.57
N GLY A 378 15.10 26.96 3.15
CA GLY A 378 14.00 27.41 2.29
C GLY A 378 14.35 27.46 0.81
N THR A 379 15.54 27.00 0.40
CA THR A 379 15.91 26.88 -1.02
C THR A 379 15.52 25.51 -1.60
N GLY A 380 15.56 25.41 -2.93
CA GLY A 380 15.20 24.19 -3.66
C GLY A 380 13.69 24.08 -3.95
N ASP A 381 13.28 22.87 -4.33
CA ASP A 381 11.91 22.56 -4.72
C ASP A 381 10.95 22.69 -3.53
N SER A 382 9.72 23.13 -3.82
CA SER A 382 8.78 23.67 -2.84
C SER A 382 7.38 23.08 -3.04
N TYR A 383 6.79 22.53 -1.97
CA TYR A 383 5.48 21.85 -1.99
C TYR A 383 4.53 22.47 -0.95
N LYS A 384 3.40 23.00 -1.39
CA LYS A 384 2.38 23.65 -0.54
C LYS A 384 1.45 22.62 0.11
N PRO A 385 0.74 22.97 1.19
CA PRO A 385 -0.35 22.15 1.72
C PRO A 385 -1.34 21.73 0.64
N GLY A 386 -1.55 20.42 0.47
CA GLY A 386 -2.45 19.85 -0.53
C GLY A 386 -1.81 19.53 -1.89
N ASP A 387 -0.56 19.92 -2.15
CA ASP A 387 0.16 19.51 -3.37
C ASP A 387 0.48 18.00 -3.32
N THR A 388 0.38 17.31 -4.46
CA THR A 388 0.84 15.92 -4.58
C THR A 388 2.35 15.89 -4.85
N VAL A 389 3.11 15.25 -3.96
CA VAL A 389 4.56 15.05 -4.07
C VAL A 389 4.82 13.68 -4.67
N SER A 390 5.19 13.63 -5.95
CA SER A 390 5.54 12.39 -6.69
C SER A 390 7.05 12.18 -6.82
N ASP A 391 7.78 13.18 -7.30
CA ASP A 391 9.13 12.99 -7.86
C ASP A 391 10.21 13.65 -6.99
N VAL A 392 10.69 12.92 -5.97
CA VAL A 392 11.80 13.32 -5.09
C VAL A 392 12.79 12.16 -4.86
N ALA A 393 14.06 12.48 -4.61
CA ALA A 393 15.13 11.47 -4.48
C ALA A 393 15.01 10.61 -3.20
N LYS A 394 15.47 9.34 -3.25
CA LYS A 394 15.34 8.40 -2.12
C LYS A 394 16.03 8.93 -0.86
N GLY A 395 15.26 9.05 0.22
CA GLY A 395 15.75 9.46 1.53
C GLY A 395 15.85 10.97 1.73
N THR A 396 15.33 11.78 0.79
CA THR A 396 15.12 13.23 0.97
C THR A 396 14.35 13.49 2.26
N THR A 397 14.79 14.51 2.99
CA THR A 397 14.00 15.14 4.06
C THR A 397 13.40 16.41 3.48
N LEU A 398 12.08 16.57 3.61
CA LEU A 398 11.43 17.87 3.40
C LEU A 398 11.41 18.64 4.72
N TYR A 399 11.75 19.92 4.65
CA TYR A 399 11.87 20.81 5.79
C TYR A 399 10.66 21.76 5.84
N PRO A 400 10.01 21.92 7.01
CA PRO A 400 8.84 22.78 7.13
C PRO A 400 9.29 24.24 7.27
N GLN A 401 8.91 25.07 6.30
CA GLN A 401 9.17 26.51 6.38
C GLN A 401 8.06 27.21 7.17
N TRP A 402 8.49 27.99 8.16
CA TRP A 402 7.64 28.66 9.13
C TRP A 402 7.88 30.16 9.10
N GLU A 403 6.80 30.91 9.30
CA GLU A 403 6.84 32.35 9.53
C GLU A 403 6.25 32.62 10.93
N ALA A 404 6.82 33.58 11.67
CA ALA A 404 6.36 33.86 13.02
C ALA A 404 4.92 34.40 12.99
N ARG A 405 4.13 34.07 14.02
CA ARG A 405 2.93 34.85 14.34
C ARG A 405 3.35 35.94 15.29
N HIS A 406 3.01 37.17 14.95
CA HIS A 406 3.10 38.30 15.85
C HIS A 406 1.86 38.38 16.72
N VAL A 407 1.93 39.08 17.85
CA VAL A 407 0.81 39.17 18.79
C VAL A 407 0.39 40.60 19.08
N LEU A 408 -0.91 40.78 19.30
CA LEU A 408 -1.50 41.97 19.92
C LEU A 408 -1.43 41.82 21.44
N ARG A 409 -0.75 42.76 22.10
CA ARG A 409 -0.67 42.90 23.57
C ARG A 409 -1.46 44.10 24.05
N TYR A 410 -1.77 44.13 25.34
CA TYR A 410 -2.47 45.24 26.00
C TYR A 410 -1.68 45.77 27.20
N ASP A 411 -1.32 47.06 27.17
CA ASP A 411 -0.75 47.78 28.32
C ASP A 411 -1.83 48.65 28.95
N VAL A 412 -2.27 48.27 30.17
CA VAL A 412 -3.26 49.02 30.96
C VAL A 412 -2.76 50.38 31.47
N ASN A 413 -1.49 50.74 31.23
CA ASN A 413 -0.93 52.08 31.42
C ASN A 413 -1.13 52.63 32.85
N GLY A 414 -0.92 51.76 33.84
CA GLY A 414 -1.12 52.07 35.26
C GLY A 414 -2.59 52.14 35.71
N GLY A 415 -3.50 51.50 34.97
CA GLY A 415 -4.76 50.96 35.49
C GLY A 415 -4.64 49.48 35.89
N ASP A 416 -5.78 48.87 36.18
CA ASP A 416 -5.96 47.51 36.67
C ASP A 416 -6.74 46.64 35.67
N GLY A 417 -6.23 45.44 35.41
CA GLY A 417 -6.81 44.42 34.53
C GLY A 417 -5.75 43.46 33.99
N GLU A 418 -6.11 42.19 33.74
CA GLU A 418 -5.25 41.21 33.07
C GLU A 418 -5.80 40.90 31.68
N TYR A 419 -4.92 40.83 30.69
CA TYR A 419 -5.24 40.64 29.27
C TYR A 419 -4.30 39.59 28.68
N GLY A 420 -4.81 38.75 27.78
CA GLY A 420 -4.00 37.76 27.07
C GLY A 420 -3.47 38.30 25.74
N ASP A 421 -2.22 37.96 25.41
CA ASP A 421 -1.67 38.11 24.06
C ASP A 421 -2.55 37.36 23.04
N SER A 422 -2.81 37.96 21.88
CA SER A 422 -3.60 37.35 20.79
C SER A 422 -2.77 37.29 19.50
N ASP A 423 -2.65 36.10 18.88
CA ASP A 423 -2.01 35.93 17.56
C ASP A 423 -2.68 36.86 16.52
N LEU A 424 -1.89 37.66 15.81
CA LEU A 424 -2.34 38.54 14.73
C LEU A 424 -2.62 37.75 13.43
N PRO A 425 -3.57 38.21 12.57
CA PRO A 425 -4.44 39.38 12.76
C PRO A 425 -5.53 39.13 13.81
N ALA A 426 -5.86 40.16 14.59
CA ALA A 426 -6.81 40.07 15.72
C ALA A 426 -7.54 41.39 15.97
N ASP A 427 -8.79 41.31 16.43
CA ASP A 427 -9.62 42.49 16.71
C ASP A 427 -9.35 43.07 18.12
N VAL A 428 -9.46 44.39 18.25
CA VAL A 428 -9.27 45.10 19.54
C VAL A 428 -10.41 44.77 20.51
N THR A 429 -10.04 44.36 21.73
CA THR A 429 -10.97 43.88 22.76
C THR A 429 -12.03 44.90 23.19
N ASP A 430 -13.23 44.40 23.51
CA ASP A 430 -14.33 45.13 24.17
C ASP A 430 -14.15 45.23 25.69
N THR A 431 -13.18 44.53 26.25
CA THR A 431 -12.95 44.47 27.70
C THR A 431 -12.27 45.76 28.19
N VAL A 432 -13.04 46.57 28.93
CA VAL A 432 -12.62 47.87 29.45
C VAL A 432 -11.84 47.72 30.77
N PRO A 433 -10.59 48.23 30.87
CA PRO A 433 -9.83 48.21 32.12
C PRO A 433 -10.37 49.26 33.12
N SER A 434 -9.97 49.15 34.38
CA SER A 434 -10.35 50.11 35.43
C SER A 434 -9.15 50.90 35.97
N ARG A 435 -9.35 52.10 36.52
CA ARG A 435 -8.28 52.88 37.17
C ARG A 435 -8.85 53.88 38.17
N ASP A 436 -8.42 53.82 39.41
CA ASP A 436 -8.92 54.67 40.49
C ASP A 436 -8.75 56.18 40.18
N GLY A 437 -9.88 56.88 40.05
CA GLY A 437 -9.94 58.32 39.75
C GLY A 437 -9.85 58.71 38.27
N TYR A 438 -9.91 57.75 37.33
CA TYR A 438 -9.87 58.00 35.88
C TYR A 438 -10.99 57.27 35.14
N GLU A 439 -11.46 57.85 34.04
CA GLU A 439 -12.34 57.22 33.05
C GLU A 439 -11.50 56.67 31.89
N PHE A 440 -11.73 55.41 31.52
CA PHE A 440 -11.10 54.80 30.34
C PHE A 440 -11.56 55.53 29.09
N SER A 441 -10.60 55.88 28.23
CA SER A 441 -10.79 56.81 27.11
C SER A 441 -10.55 56.15 25.75
N GLY A 442 -10.35 54.83 25.71
CA GLY A 442 -10.05 54.03 24.53
C GLY A 442 -8.64 53.44 24.55
N TRP A 443 -8.36 52.58 23.56
CA TRP A 443 -7.04 52.03 23.30
C TRP A 443 -6.33 52.87 22.23
N THR A 444 -4.99 52.91 22.26
CA THR A 444 -4.17 53.49 21.19
C THR A 444 -3.10 52.52 20.73
N ILE A 445 -2.85 52.43 19.43
CA ILE A 445 -1.72 51.72 18.82
C ILE A 445 -0.82 52.76 18.14
N ASP A 446 0.48 52.74 18.42
CA ASP A 446 1.50 53.71 17.98
C ASP A 446 1.20 55.22 18.22
N GLY A 447 0.13 55.52 18.97
CA GLY A 447 -0.33 56.86 19.32
C GLY A 447 -1.63 57.28 18.65
N ASP A 448 -2.13 56.51 17.67
CA ASP A 448 -3.45 56.69 17.07
C ASP A 448 -4.52 55.90 17.85
N ASN A 449 -5.73 56.44 17.96
CA ASN A 449 -6.86 55.81 18.64
C ASN A 449 -7.40 54.62 17.82
N VAL A 450 -7.76 53.53 18.50
CA VAL A 450 -8.48 52.39 17.93
C VAL A 450 -9.73 52.07 18.76
N GLU A 451 -10.83 51.77 18.09
CA GLU A 451 -12.10 51.39 18.69
C GLU A 451 -12.16 49.87 18.95
N SER A 452 -13.10 49.43 19.80
CA SER A 452 -13.30 47.99 20.01
C SER A 452 -13.91 47.35 18.77
N GLY A 453 -13.35 46.22 18.34
CA GLY A 453 -13.70 45.57 17.07
C GLY A 453 -12.95 46.11 15.84
N ASP A 454 -12.04 47.10 16.00
CA ASP A 454 -11.08 47.41 14.93
C ASP A 454 -10.11 46.24 14.76
N SER A 455 -9.87 45.81 13.52
CA SER A 455 -9.00 44.67 13.21
C SER A 455 -7.55 45.12 13.05
N VAL A 456 -6.64 44.49 13.81
CA VAL A 456 -5.20 44.75 13.76
C VAL A 456 -4.53 43.71 12.86
N GLU A 457 -3.92 44.16 11.77
CA GLU A 457 -3.26 43.30 10.78
C GLU A 457 -1.83 42.91 11.20
N ASP A 458 -1.38 41.71 10.82
CA ASP A 458 0.00 41.26 11.01
C ASP A 458 0.95 41.96 10.02
N ASN A 459 1.71 42.94 10.52
CA ASN A 459 2.70 43.70 9.77
C ASN A 459 4.15 43.22 10.00
N GLY A 460 4.36 42.03 10.58
CA GLY A 460 5.70 41.46 10.81
C GLY A 460 6.39 41.92 12.10
N SER A 461 5.62 42.42 13.07
CA SER A 461 6.09 42.74 14.43
C SER A 461 4.94 42.73 15.43
N ASP A 462 5.22 42.37 16.68
CA ASP A 462 4.25 42.42 17.78
C ASP A 462 3.71 43.84 17.98
N VAL A 463 2.39 43.96 18.22
CA VAL A 463 1.67 45.23 18.38
C VAL A 463 1.24 45.38 19.84
N THR A 464 1.22 46.59 20.38
CA THR A 464 0.73 46.86 21.74
C THR A 464 -0.31 47.96 21.75
N ALA A 465 -1.53 47.63 22.15
CA ALA A 465 -2.59 48.57 22.46
C ALA A 465 -2.38 49.14 23.87
N VAL A 466 -2.29 50.46 24.00
CA VAL A 466 -2.04 51.16 25.26
C VAL A 466 -3.31 51.87 25.73
N ALA A 467 -3.70 51.67 26.99
CA ALA A 467 -4.92 52.26 27.55
C ALA A 467 -4.77 53.77 27.78
N GLN A 468 -5.77 54.55 27.36
CA GLN A 468 -5.83 55.99 27.60
C GLN A 468 -6.82 56.34 28.71
N TRP A 469 -6.51 57.39 29.47
CA TRP A 469 -7.13 57.68 30.77
C TRP A 469 -7.41 59.18 30.98
N THR A 470 -8.66 59.51 31.29
CA THR A 470 -9.10 60.90 31.58
C THR A 470 -9.38 61.08 33.07
N PRO A 471 -8.75 62.05 33.78
CA PRO A 471 -8.95 62.22 35.23
C PRO A 471 -10.37 62.71 35.59
N VAL A 472 -11.04 61.99 36.50
CA VAL A 472 -12.37 62.34 37.02
C VAL A 472 -12.24 63.47 38.05
N ARG A 473 -12.87 64.62 37.77
CA ARG A 473 -12.87 65.77 38.68
C ARG A 473 -13.96 65.63 39.74
N GLN A 474 -13.57 65.42 41.00
CA GLN A 474 -14.50 65.46 42.13
C GLN A 474 -14.79 66.90 42.58
N ASP A 475 -16.00 67.39 42.31
CA ASP A 475 -16.49 68.67 42.83
C ASP A 475 -16.85 68.57 44.32
N VAL A 476 -15.83 68.70 45.17
CA VAL A 476 -15.96 68.74 46.63
C VAL A 476 -16.70 70.00 47.11
N THR A 477 -18.03 69.92 47.19
CA THR A 477 -18.88 70.95 47.81
C THR A 477 -18.62 71.00 49.32
N PRO A 478 -18.06 72.09 49.90
CA PRO A 478 -17.59 72.05 51.29
C PRO A 478 -18.71 72.25 52.31
N THR A 479 -19.00 71.23 53.11
CA THR A 479 -19.78 71.38 54.35
C THR A 479 -18.94 72.01 55.46
N LYS A 480 -19.54 72.95 56.18
CA LYS A 480 -18.89 73.79 57.20
C LYS A 480 -18.55 72.98 58.47
N PRO A 481 -17.37 73.18 59.10
CA PRO A 481 -16.98 72.45 60.30
C PRO A 481 -17.63 72.99 61.59
N ASP A 482 -17.94 72.08 62.51
CA ASP A 482 -18.15 72.38 63.94
C ASP A 482 -16.86 72.15 64.73
N THR A 483 -16.65 72.94 65.78
CA THR A 483 -15.39 72.98 66.55
C THR A 483 -15.29 71.89 67.64
N PRO A 484 -14.06 71.45 67.96
CA PRO A 484 -13.84 70.24 68.75
C PRO A 484 -13.99 70.44 70.25
N LYS A 485 -14.20 69.32 70.96
CA LYS A 485 -13.87 69.21 72.38
C LYS A 485 -13.08 67.94 72.66
N ASN A 486 -11.86 68.12 73.16
CA ASN A 486 -11.01 67.06 73.69
C ASN A 486 -11.52 66.65 75.08
N ASP A 487 -11.39 65.37 75.45
CA ASP A 487 -10.69 64.96 76.69
C ASP A 487 -10.61 63.43 76.84
N THR A 488 -9.37 62.97 76.96
CA THR A 488 -8.83 61.91 77.84
C THR A 488 -9.83 61.04 78.62
N ASP A 489 -9.86 59.71 78.40
CA ASP A 489 -9.19 58.73 79.29
C ASP A 489 -9.28 57.24 78.83
N LYS A 490 -8.67 56.34 79.61
CA LYS A 490 -8.45 54.88 79.37
C LYS A 490 -8.67 54.12 80.72
N PRO A 491 -8.95 52.78 80.83
CA PRO A 491 -9.30 51.70 79.86
C PRO A 491 -10.56 50.85 80.26
N SER A 492 -10.79 49.76 79.48
CA SER A 492 -11.21 48.41 79.93
C SER A 492 -12.70 48.09 80.21
N GLY A 493 -13.01 46.79 80.13
CA GLY A 493 -14.30 46.17 80.42
C GLY A 493 -14.62 45.03 79.43
N THR A 494 -14.81 43.80 79.91
CA THR A 494 -15.17 42.63 79.09
C THR A 494 -16.54 42.06 79.48
N ASP A 495 -17.10 41.22 78.60
CA ASP A 495 -18.07 40.15 78.86
C ASP A 495 -19.57 40.48 79.17
N VAL A 496 -20.46 40.09 78.22
CA VAL A 496 -21.46 38.97 78.31
C VAL A 496 -22.40 38.89 79.55
N PRO A 497 -23.70 38.42 79.49
CA PRO A 497 -24.53 37.91 78.37
C PRO A 497 -25.95 38.53 78.19
N SER A 498 -26.57 38.14 77.06
CA SER A 498 -28.01 37.95 76.75
C SER A 498 -29.01 37.70 77.91
N LYS A 499 -30.26 38.23 77.79
CA LYS A 499 -31.49 37.42 77.57
C LYS A 499 -32.81 38.21 77.37
N ASP A 500 -33.72 37.59 76.60
CA ASP A 500 -35.21 37.52 76.66
C ASP A 500 -36.10 38.74 77.05
N ASP A 501 -37.39 38.87 76.68
CA ASP A 501 -38.22 38.42 75.53
C ASP A 501 -39.64 39.08 75.64
N SER A 502 -40.37 39.14 74.52
CA SER A 502 -41.85 39.24 74.42
C SER A 502 -42.60 40.55 74.77
N GLY A 503 -43.72 40.78 74.06
CA GLY A 503 -44.77 41.79 74.38
C GLY A 503 -45.03 42.81 73.25
N LYS A 504 -45.92 42.58 72.27
CA LYS A 504 -47.42 42.75 72.29
C LYS A 504 -47.90 44.20 72.53
N THR A 505 -48.91 44.76 71.86
CA THR A 505 -49.82 44.41 70.71
C THR A 505 -50.50 45.72 70.22
N ASP A 506 -51.41 45.84 69.23
CA ASP A 506 -52.25 44.93 68.42
C ASP A 506 -52.69 45.59 67.07
N ASN A 507 -53.61 44.94 66.32
CA ASN A 507 -54.36 45.38 65.11
C ASN A 507 -53.63 45.30 63.75
N GLY A 508 -54.17 44.65 62.69
CA GLY A 508 -55.29 43.69 62.64
C GLY A 508 -55.93 43.50 61.25
N SER A 509 -56.47 42.28 61.00
CA SER A 509 -57.42 41.87 59.93
C SER A 509 -56.90 41.79 58.47
N ASP A 510 -57.30 40.88 57.54
CA ASP A 510 -57.82 39.48 57.47
C ASP A 510 -57.95 39.13 55.95
N ASP A 511 -58.10 37.91 55.40
CA ASP A 511 -57.68 36.52 55.69
C ASP A 511 -57.86 35.66 54.39
N SER A 512 -57.25 34.46 54.32
CA SER A 512 -57.37 33.38 53.30
C SER A 512 -56.75 33.63 51.89
N GLY A 513 -56.12 32.67 51.19
CA GLY A 513 -55.74 31.26 51.44
C GLY A 513 -55.31 30.53 50.13
N LYS A 514 -54.83 29.27 50.08
CA LYS A 514 -54.41 28.32 51.14
C LYS A 514 -53.72 27.04 50.56
N THR A 515 -52.57 26.63 51.13
CA THR A 515 -51.95 25.26 51.14
C THR A 515 -51.51 24.56 49.83
N ASP A 516 -50.65 23.54 49.99
CA ASP A 516 -49.77 22.88 48.99
C ASP A 516 -50.34 21.61 48.28
N THR A 517 -49.51 21.02 47.41
CA THR A 517 -49.45 19.61 46.89
C THR A 517 -50.38 19.08 45.77
N ASP A 518 -49.72 18.41 44.80
CA ASP A 518 -50.09 17.22 43.98
C ASP A 518 -51.42 17.08 43.18
N LYS A 519 -51.34 17.33 41.85
CA LYS A 519 -52.21 16.78 40.75
C LYS A 519 -53.74 17.10 40.85
N PRO A 520 -54.62 16.74 39.88
CA PRO A 520 -54.51 16.40 38.45
C PRO A 520 -55.14 17.55 37.59
N SER A 521 -55.93 17.46 36.48
CA SER A 521 -56.49 16.39 35.61
C SER A 521 -56.97 16.96 34.25
N GLU A 522 -56.75 16.19 33.17
CA GLU A 522 -57.68 15.86 32.05
C GLU A 522 -58.59 16.94 31.40
N ASP A 523 -58.28 17.31 30.15
CA ASP A 523 -59.00 16.85 28.94
C ASP A 523 -58.01 15.89 28.22
N ASP A 524 -58.27 14.63 27.84
CA ASP A 524 -59.32 14.00 27.01
C ASP A 524 -59.23 14.39 25.51
N SER A 525 -59.07 13.50 24.52
CA SER A 525 -59.03 12.01 24.45
C SER A 525 -57.87 11.55 23.54
N GLY A 526 -57.08 10.49 23.79
CA GLY A 526 -57.40 9.07 23.51
C GLY A 526 -57.22 8.68 22.02
N LYS A 527 -56.54 7.60 21.60
CA LYS A 527 -55.93 6.45 22.31
C LYS A 527 -55.07 5.57 21.35
N THR A 528 -53.99 4.91 21.83
CA THR A 528 -53.47 3.51 21.58
C THR A 528 -53.60 2.82 20.19
N ASP A 529 -52.71 1.94 19.68
CA ASP A 529 -51.51 1.26 20.24
C ASP A 529 -50.61 0.61 19.12
N THR A 530 -49.62 -0.20 19.50
CA THR A 530 -48.57 -0.84 18.66
C THR A 530 -48.92 -2.15 17.92
N ASP A 531 -47.94 -2.62 17.13
CA ASP A 531 -47.60 -4.02 16.78
C ASP A 531 -48.03 -4.71 15.46
N LYS A 532 -47.01 -4.82 14.58
CA LYS A 532 -46.64 -5.97 13.70
C LYS A 532 -47.59 -6.47 12.57
N PRO A 533 -47.08 -7.30 11.63
CA PRO A 533 -47.67 -7.40 10.29
C PRO A 533 -48.37 -8.73 9.93
N SER A 534 -49.44 -8.61 9.15
CA SER A 534 -49.95 -9.53 8.11
C SER A 534 -50.98 -8.73 7.29
N GLY A 535 -51.40 -9.05 6.07
CA GLY A 535 -51.25 -10.26 5.25
C GLY A 535 -52.63 -10.64 4.67
N THR A 536 -52.67 -11.37 3.55
CA THR A 536 -53.87 -11.70 2.73
C THR A 536 -54.50 -10.49 2.00
N ASP A 537 -54.79 -10.52 0.69
CA ASP A 537 -55.54 -11.49 -0.17
C ASP A 537 -57.06 -11.43 0.09
N THR A 538 -58.00 -11.55 -0.87
CA THR A 538 -58.06 -12.18 -2.22
C THR A 538 -59.32 -11.58 -2.95
N PRO A 539 -59.98 -12.19 -3.97
CA PRO A 539 -59.53 -12.99 -5.12
C PRO A 539 -60.09 -12.49 -6.48
N SER A 540 -59.61 -13.10 -7.58
CA SER A 540 -60.52 -13.72 -8.55
C SER A 540 -59.91 -15.06 -9.00
N LYS A 541 -60.75 -16.06 -9.29
CA LYS A 541 -60.36 -17.44 -9.59
C LYS A 541 -61.13 -17.99 -10.81
N ASP A 542 -60.87 -19.28 -11.10
CA ASP A 542 -61.62 -20.22 -11.94
C ASP A 542 -61.45 -19.96 -13.46
N ASP A 543 -61.13 -20.94 -14.33
CA ASP A 543 -60.78 -22.37 -14.20
C ASP A 543 -59.88 -22.76 -15.41
N GLY A 544 -59.14 -23.86 -15.50
CA GLY A 544 -58.87 -24.96 -14.56
C GLY A 544 -58.37 -26.24 -15.27
N LYS A 545 -57.78 -27.18 -14.50
CA LYS A 545 -57.61 -28.64 -14.75
C LYS A 545 -56.53 -29.24 -15.70
N ASP A 546 -55.66 -30.03 -15.05
CA ASP A 546 -55.32 -31.47 -15.28
C ASP A 546 -54.44 -31.98 -16.46
N GLY A 547 -53.44 -32.82 -16.10
CA GLY A 547 -52.61 -33.66 -16.99
C GLY A 547 -51.10 -33.28 -16.93
N ASN A 548 -50.16 -33.97 -16.28
CA ASN A 548 -49.83 -35.39 -16.03
C ASN A 548 -49.17 -36.16 -17.21
N GLY A 549 -48.01 -36.77 -16.94
CA GLY A 549 -47.07 -37.36 -17.92
C GLY A 549 -45.81 -36.49 -18.05
N SER A 550 -44.59 -36.85 -17.61
CA SER A 550 -43.86 -38.13 -17.54
C SER A 550 -43.35 -38.66 -18.87
N ASN A 551 -42.12 -39.21 -18.82
CA ASN A 551 -41.22 -39.71 -19.88
C ASN A 551 -40.23 -38.61 -20.34
N ASP A 552 -38.91 -38.71 -20.18
CA ASP A 552 -37.96 -39.83 -20.16
C ASP A 552 -37.62 -40.43 -21.54
N SER A 553 -36.37 -40.91 -21.67
CA SER A 553 -35.61 -41.23 -22.88
C SER A 553 -35.20 -40.03 -23.76
N GLY A 554 -33.98 -39.99 -24.32
CA GLY A 554 -32.89 -40.94 -24.11
C GLY A 554 -31.57 -40.56 -24.79
N LYS A 555 -30.49 -41.27 -24.43
CA LYS A 555 -29.19 -41.22 -25.11
C LYS A 555 -29.25 -42.01 -26.42
N THR A 556 -28.47 -41.59 -27.42
CA THR A 556 -27.92 -42.49 -28.45
C THR A 556 -26.52 -42.03 -28.85
N ASP A 557 -25.54 -42.91 -28.68
CA ASP A 557 -24.23 -42.84 -29.33
C ASP A 557 -24.32 -43.27 -30.81
N THR A 558 -23.20 -43.20 -31.53
CA THR A 558 -23.00 -43.61 -32.95
C THR A 558 -23.77 -42.76 -33.99
N ASP A 559 -23.18 -42.43 -35.15
CA ASP A 559 -22.33 -43.32 -35.96
C ASP A 559 -21.18 -42.65 -36.74
N LYS A 560 -20.33 -43.51 -37.32
CA LYS A 560 -19.09 -43.24 -38.05
C LYS A 560 -19.31 -43.21 -39.58
N PRO A 561 -18.52 -42.42 -40.32
CA PRO A 561 -18.19 -42.72 -41.72
C PRO A 561 -16.72 -43.16 -41.89
N SER A 562 -16.50 -44.38 -42.39
CA SER A 562 -15.35 -44.67 -43.26
C SER A 562 -15.62 -44.08 -44.66
N GLY A 563 -14.64 -43.68 -45.47
CA GLY A 563 -13.21 -43.98 -45.45
C GLY A 563 -12.83 -44.74 -46.74
N ILE A 564 -11.91 -44.20 -47.52
CA ILE A 564 -11.37 -44.81 -48.76
C ILE A 564 -9.85 -44.62 -48.78
N ASP A 565 -9.13 -45.68 -49.13
CA ASP A 565 -7.66 -45.78 -49.09
C ASP A 565 -6.93 -45.07 -50.24
N THR A 566 -5.64 -44.77 -50.03
CA THR A 566 -4.56 -45.41 -50.82
C THR A 566 -3.21 -45.40 -50.08
N ASN A 567 -2.66 -46.59 -49.82
CA ASN A 567 -1.25 -47.04 -49.74
C ASN A 567 -0.14 -46.01 -49.35
N VAL A 568 0.68 -46.16 -48.29
CA VAL A 568 1.56 -47.29 -47.85
C VAL A 568 2.63 -47.65 -48.90
N PRO A 569 3.94 -47.84 -48.57
CA PRO A 569 4.58 -48.04 -47.25
C PRO A 569 5.78 -47.12 -46.89
N SER A 570 6.22 -47.22 -45.62
CA SER A 570 7.54 -46.77 -45.15
C SER A 570 8.68 -47.69 -45.60
N LYS A 571 9.91 -47.15 -45.71
CA LYS A 571 11.18 -47.87 -45.56
C LYS A 571 12.28 -46.97 -45.01
N ASP A 572 13.00 -47.45 -44.01
CA ASP A 572 14.40 -47.09 -43.78
C ASP A 572 15.29 -47.70 -44.89
N ASP A 573 16.36 -47.00 -45.28
CA ASP A 573 17.72 -47.56 -45.12
C ASP A 573 18.79 -46.46 -45.25
N SER A 574 20.01 -46.82 -44.84
CA SER A 574 21.24 -46.04 -44.81
C SER A 574 21.96 -45.99 -46.17
N GLY A 575 22.71 -44.90 -46.42
CA GLY A 575 23.54 -44.78 -47.62
C GLY A 575 24.48 -43.57 -47.60
N LYS A 576 25.78 -43.79 -47.38
CA LYS A 576 26.82 -42.77 -47.58
C LYS A 576 27.25 -42.71 -49.05
N THR A 577 27.54 -41.50 -49.53
CA THR A 577 28.61 -41.27 -50.51
C THR A 577 29.30 -39.94 -50.22
N ASP A 578 30.59 -39.99 -49.92
CA ASP A 578 31.47 -38.84 -50.01
C ASP A 578 31.68 -38.44 -51.50
N THR A 579 31.95 -37.17 -51.78
CA THR A 579 33.24 -36.65 -52.32
C THR A 579 33.02 -35.30 -53.00
N ASP A 580 33.65 -34.22 -52.51
CA ASP A 580 34.55 -33.33 -53.26
C ASP A 580 34.87 -32.01 -52.51
N LYS A 581 36.15 -31.60 -52.53
CA LYS A 581 36.66 -30.32 -52.00
C LYS A 581 37.79 -29.80 -52.91
N PRO A 582 37.70 -28.53 -53.33
CA PRO A 582 38.80 -27.55 -53.23
C PRO A 582 38.38 -26.43 -52.27
N SER A 583 39.18 -25.84 -51.37
CA SER A 583 40.58 -25.38 -51.38
C SER A 583 40.88 -24.19 -52.30
N ASP A 584 41.59 -23.14 -51.85
CA ASP A 584 41.95 -22.57 -50.52
C ASP A 584 42.75 -21.27 -50.86
N ALA A 585 42.85 -20.16 -50.11
CA ALA A 585 42.26 -19.65 -48.86
C ALA A 585 42.62 -18.13 -48.73
N ASN A 586 42.44 -17.51 -47.53
CA ASN A 586 43.10 -16.31 -46.95
C ASN A 586 42.18 -15.21 -46.36
N THR A 587 42.42 -14.88 -45.09
CA THR A 587 42.15 -13.58 -44.45
C THR A 587 43.37 -13.24 -43.57
N PRO A 588 43.91 -12.01 -43.58
CA PRO A 588 45.20 -11.69 -42.95
C PRO A 588 45.14 -11.37 -41.44
N LYS A 589 46.31 -11.28 -40.80
CA LYS A 589 46.52 -11.14 -39.34
C LYS A 589 46.55 -9.71 -38.81
N GLY A 590 46.19 -9.57 -37.53
CA GLY A 590 46.76 -8.67 -36.52
C GLY A 590 46.16 -9.06 -35.16
N GLN A 591 46.84 -9.70 -34.22
CA GLN A 591 48.07 -9.37 -33.47
C GLN A 591 47.89 -8.25 -32.42
N SER A 592 47.68 -8.66 -31.17
CA SER A 592 48.05 -7.90 -29.98
C SER A 592 48.53 -8.87 -28.88
N ASP A 593 49.70 -8.55 -28.33
CA ASP A 593 50.61 -9.38 -27.54
C ASP A 593 50.07 -10.12 -26.30
N ALA A 594 50.84 -11.11 -25.83
CA ALA A 594 50.57 -11.88 -24.63
C ALA A 594 51.65 -11.72 -23.55
N THR A 595 51.21 -11.63 -22.30
CA THR A 595 52.01 -11.86 -21.07
C THR A 595 51.10 -12.53 -20.02
N PRO A 596 51.65 -13.22 -19.00
CA PRO A 596 51.12 -14.56 -18.71
C PRO A 596 49.89 -14.59 -17.79
N LYS A 597 49.03 -15.58 -18.06
CA LYS A 597 47.95 -16.01 -17.17
C LYS A 597 48.54 -16.44 -15.81
N ALA A 598 48.39 -15.61 -14.79
CA ALA A 598 48.70 -15.99 -13.42
C ALA A 598 47.71 -17.06 -12.93
N GLU A 599 48.24 -18.19 -12.44
CA GLU A 599 47.41 -19.18 -11.74
C GLU A 599 47.07 -18.65 -10.35
N SER A 600 45.84 -18.16 -10.15
CA SER A 600 45.32 -17.88 -8.82
C SER A 600 45.19 -19.20 -8.04
N PRO A 601 45.71 -19.29 -6.80
CA PRO A 601 45.82 -20.56 -6.09
C PRO A 601 44.46 -21.13 -5.67
N LYS A 602 44.32 -22.45 -5.80
CA LYS A 602 43.25 -23.21 -5.15
C LYS A 602 43.53 -23.36 -3.65
N ASP A 603 43.23 -22.34 -2.87
CA ASP A 603 43.12 -22.44 -1.39
C ASP A 603 42.21 -21.33 -0.85
N GLY A 604 40.89 -21.52 -1.02
CA GLY A 604 39.88 -20.65 -0.41
C GLY A 604 39.66 -21.02 1.07
N LEU A 605 39.82 -20.06 1.98
CA LEU A 605 39.80 -20.33 3.43
C LEU A 605 38.41 -20.77 3.93
N ALA A 606 38.30 -22.05 4.30
CA ALA A 606 37.20 -22.55 5.12
C ALA A 606 37.39 -22.15 6.61
N SER A 607 37.27 -20.86 6.94
CA SER A 607 37.66 -20.31 8.26
C SER A 607 36.58 -19.51 9.02
N THR A 608 35.29 -19.84 8.85
CA THR A 608 34.20 -19.34 9.71
C THR A 608 33.41 -20.44 10.43
N GLY A 609 33.33 -21.66 9.89
CA GLY A 609 32.57 -22.76 10.50
C GLY A 609 33.20 -23.45 11.73
N VAL A 610 34.52 -23.37 11.91
CA VAL A 610 35.24 -24.17 12.94
C VAL A 610 35.30 -23.46 14.30
N ALA A 611 35.25 -22.12 14.33
CA ALA A 611 35.41 -21.35 15.57
C ALA A 611 34.30 -21.61 16.60
N VAL A 612 33.05 -21.73 16.16
CA VAL A 612 31.89 -21.97 17.04
C VAL A 612 31.96 -23.36 17.70
N ALA A 613 32.36 -24.39 16.95
CA ALA A 613 32.51 -25.75 17.47
C ALA A 613 33.62 -25.85 18.53
N ALA A 614 34.75 -25.16 18.34
CA ALA A 614 35.85 -25.14 19.30
C ALA A 614 35.45 -24.52 20.64
N VAL A 615 34.66 -23.43 20.63
CA VAL A 615 34.14 -22.79 21.85
C VAL A 615 33.14 -23.69 22.58
N ALA A 616 32.24 -24.36 21.86
CA ALA A 616 31.29 -25.29 22.46
C ALA A 616 31.97 -26.45 23.21
N VAL A 617 33.00 -27.06 22.61
CA VAL A 617 33.77 -28.14 23.26
C VAL A 617 34.55 -27.63 24.48
N ALA A 618 35.12 -26.42 24.42
CA ALA A 618 35.83 -25.82 25.54
C ALA A 618 34.89 -25.55 26.75
N VAL A 619 33.67 -25.06 26.51
CA VAL A 619 32.67 -24.83 27.57
C VAL A 619 32.21 -26.14 28.21
N VAL A 620 31.98 -27.20 27.42
CA VAL A 620 31.62 -28.53 27.95
C VAL A 620 32.77 -29.13 28.78
N ALA A 621 34.03 -28.97 28.34
CA ALA A 621 35.19 -29.43 29.10
C ALA A 621 35.36 -28.68 30.45
N LEU A 622 35.13 -27.36 30.46
CA LEU A 622 35.14 -26.56 31.70
C LEU A 622 34.01 -26.94 32.67
N ALA A 623 32.81 -27.18 32.16
CA ALA A 623 31.68 -27.64 32.96
C ALA A 623 31.94 -29.02 33.59
N ALA A 624 32.46 -29.97 32.81
CA ALA A 624 32.86 -31.29 33.31
C ALA A 624 33.98 -31.21 34.36
N GLY A 625 34.98 -30.33 34.15
CA GLY A 625 36.05 -30.08 35.10
C GLY A 625 35.54 -29.50 36.44
N ALA A 626 34.62 -28.54 36.39
CA ALA A 626 34.00 -27.96 37.59
C ALA A 626 33.20 -29.01 38.40
N ILE A 627 32.43 -29.87 37.72
CA ILE A 627 31.70 -30.98 38.36
C ILE A 627 32.67 -31.99 39.00
N ALA A 628 33.77 -32.34 38.32
CA ALA A 628 34.79 -33.23 38.86
C ALA A 628 35.45 -32.65 40.14
N LEU A 629 35.81 -31.36 40.15
CA LEU A 629 36.34 -30.70 41.36
C LEU A 629 35.31 -30.66 42.50
N ALA A 630 34.04 -30.37 42.21
CA ALA A 630 32.97 -30.31 43.21
C ALA A 630 32.66 -31.68 43.85
N ILE A 631 32.90 -32.78 43.12
CA ILE A 631 32.79 -34.16 43.65
C ILE A 631 34.04 -34.53 44.47
N LEU A 632 35.24 -34.19 43.98
CA LEU A 632 36.49 -34.52 44.66
C LEU A 632 36.66 -33.72 45.98
N GLY A 633 36.20 -32.47 46.02
CA GLY A 633 36.17 -31.62 47.22
C GLY A 633 35.24 -32.11 48.34
N LYS A 634 34.43 -33.15 48.10
CA LYS A 634 33.61 -33.83 49.13
C LYS A 634 34.23 -35.14 49.64
N ARG A 635 35.52 -35.40 49.34
CA ARG A 635 36.29 -36.56 49.84
C ARG A 635 37.67 -36.16 50.37
N LYS A 636 37.71 -35.19 51.28
CA LYS A 636 38.75 -35.01 52.31
C LYS A 636 38.12 -34.46 53.59
#